data_AF-U2B2U9-F1
#
_entry.id   AF-U2B2U9-F1
#
_cell.length_a   1.000
_cell.length_b   1.000
_cell.length_c   1.000
_cell.angle_alpha   90.00
_cell.angle_beta   90.00
_cell.angle_gamma   90.00
#
_symmetry.space_group_name_H-M   'P 1'
#
loop_
_entity.id
_entity.type
_entity.pdbx_description
1 polymer ?
#
loop_
_entity_poly.entity_id
_entity_poly.type
_entity_poly.pdbx_seq_one_letter_code
_entity_poly.pdbx_strand_id
1 'polypeptide(L)'
;MRNLLFCLFIWMPGLASALVFDEHSRSLPLGQAMHVFEDVRGDASIDDIASPALQDSFRRHDKPVLNAGYSRSVFWLRLDLEYRPQQATGARNWLLELAYPPLDHLELYLPDADGGFVLAQRTGDALPFVSRQIKQNNYLFELNLAPGQPQRLYLRLESQGSIQAPLTLWAPNAYLEEQPGRIYVLGIIYGVLLVMLVYNLFIFLSVRDTSYLYYILYIASFGLYQVSVNGAGIEYFWPDNPWWANAATPFLIGSAALFGCQFARSFLHTGEHSPWIDRLLLLLMACGAAVMILALSVSYATALRLATYLALLFTVAIFSAGVLAWLRGMRVARYFIIAWSAFLIGGAINTLMVLGYLPNVFLTMYASQIGSALEVGLLSLALADRINAMKEERARILQEAGRKLEALNQELANSNRFKDEFLATVTHELRTPMNGVIGSLELMQTVSLDVELAQYQRTAASSARDMMRMVNDILALTELQAGKLYPRREPFSLRGLFDGLRAQYAPRAQDKGLRFDLELDDSLPDILEGDAAKLAQALGYLLDNAIKFTSQGGVTLQVGRAGNGGDCLPLSVLVSDTGIGFEPDDGLLYRRFQQLDGSMTRKYGGLGIGLAICRQLVDLLGGSLGHESQPGQGSRFRLDVPLTLPLQPP
;
A
#
# COMPACT_ATOMS: atom_id res chain seq x y z
N MET A 1 -7.27 -59.96 -68.95
CA MET A 1 -7.97 -60.48 -67.76
C MET A 1 -7.38 -59.85 -66.50
N ARG A 2 -7.74 -58.60 -66.15
CA ARG A 2 -7.60 -58.05 -64.78
C ARG A 2 -8.27 -56.68 -64.56
N ASN A 3 -9.12 -56.17 -65.46
CA ASN A 3 -9.67 -54.81 -65.36
C ASN A 3 -11.21 -54.77 -65.56
N LEU A 4 -11.96 -55.78 -65.10
CA LEU A 4 -13.42 -55.86 -65.31
C LEU A 4 -14.23 -56.15 -64.03
N LEU A 5 -13.63 -55.98 -62.84
CA LEU A 5 -14.29 -56.19 -61.54
C LEU A 5 -14.49 -54.90 -60.73
N PHE A 6 -14.43 -53.73 -61.36
CA PHE A 6 -14.56 -52.42 -60.70
C PHE A 6 -15.89 -51.69 -60.95
N CYS A 7 -16.88 -52.32 -61.59
CA CYS A 7 -18.13 -51.65 -62.01
C CYS A 7 -19.44 -52.33 -61.55
N LEU A 8 -19.45 -53.07 -60.44
CA LEU A 8 -20.67 -53.73 -59.92
C LEU A 8 -20.86 -53.53 -58.40
N PHE A 9 -20.70 -52.28 -57.94
CA PHE A 9 -21.15 -51.84 -56.60
C PHE A 9 -21.73 -50.42 -56.62
N ILE A 10 -22.43 -50.08 -57.71
CA ILE A 10 -23.33 -48.92 -57.78
C ILE A 10 -24.73 -49.52 -57.93
N TRP A 11 -25.65 -49.10 -57.06
CA TRP A 11 -27.05 -49.56 -56.88
C TRP A 11 -27.28 -50.55 -55.72
N MET A 12 -27.10 -50.07 -54.49
CA MET A 12 -28.05 -50.36 -53.42
C MET A 12 -28.53 -49.03 -52.82
N PRO A 13 -29.84 -48.83 -52.63
CA PRO A 13 -30.34 -47.67 -51.89
C PRO A 13 -29.79 -47.75 -50.46
N GLY A 14 -29.28 -46.63 -49.95
CA GLY A 14 -28.69 -46.52 -48.63
C GLY A 14 -29.73 -46.76 -47.53
N LEU A 15 -29.97 -48.01 -47.19
CA LEU A 15 -30.48 -48.37 -45.87
C LEU A 15 -29.39 -48.00 -44.88
N ALA A 16 -29.60 -46.91 -44.14
CA ALA A 16 -28.76 -46.53 -43.02
C ALA A 16 -28.61 -47.73 -42.07
N SER A 17 -27.44 -48.37 -42.04
CA SER A 17 -27.20 -49.48 -41.12
C SER A 17 -27.06 -48.91 -39.72
N ALA A 18 -27.89 -49.38 -38.78
CA ALA A 18 -27.74 -49.05 -37.37
C ALA A 18 -26.32 -49.38 -36.88
N LEU A 19 -25.83 -48.60 -35.91
CA LEU A 19 -24.55 -48.85 -35.27
C LEU A 19 -24.68 -50.08 -34.38
N VAL A 20 -24.02 -51.17 -34.78
CA VAL A 20 -24.06 -52.46 -34.07
C VAL A 20 -22.95 -52.51 -33.03
N PHE A 21 -23.30 -52.90 -31.79
CA PHE A 21 -22.36 -53.11 -30.70
C PHE A 21 -22.85 -54.22 -29.76
N ASP A 22 -21.98 -54.70 -28.87
CA ASP A 22 -22.21 -55.88 -28.03
C ASP A 22 -22.01 -55.60 -26.53
N GLU A 23 -22.14 -56.62 -25.69
CA GLU A 23 -22.02 -56.51 -24.24
C GLU A 23 -20.60 -56.21 -23.73
N HIS A 24 -19.58 -56.41 -24.56
CA HIS A 24 -18.18 -56.15 -24.25
C HIS A 24 -17.77 -54.70 -24.52
N SER A 25 -18.61 -53.97 -25.26
CA SER A 25 -18.41 -52.56 -25.55
C SER A 25 -18.47 -51.74 -24.25
N ARG A 26 -17.34 -51.17 -23.83
CA ARG A 26 -17.25 -50.36 -22.60
C ARG A 26 -17.70 -48.91 -22.83
N SER A 27 -17.25 -48.33 -23.94
CA SER A 27 -17.62 -46.99 -24.38
C SER A 27 -17.59 -46.90 -25.91
N LEU A 28 -18.49 -46.10 -26.48
CA LEU A 28 -18.65 -45.97 -27.93
C LEU A 28 -18.93 -44.51 -28.29
N PRO A 29 -17.95 -43.77 -28.84
CA PRO A 29 -18.17 -42.42 -29.34
C PRO A 29 -19.13 -42.45 -30.54
N LEU A 30 -20.22 -41.70 -30.46
CA LEU A 30 -21.29 -41.70 -31.47
C LEU A 30 -21.13 -40.57 -32.52
N GLY A 31 -20.04 -39.81 -32.42
CA GLY A 31 -19.68 -38.71 -33.31
C GLY A 31 -19.96 -38.93 -34.79
N GLN A 32 -19.37 -39.98 -35.35
CA GLN A 32 -19.41 -40.31 -36.78
C GLN A 32 -20.60 -41.21 -37.18
N ALA A 33 -21.39 -41.63 -36.19
CA ALA A 33 -22.57 -42.46 -36.36
C ALA A 33 -23.87 -41.63 -36.33
N MET A 34 -23.80 -40.39 -35.83
CA MET A 34 -24.97 -39.50 -35.78
C MET A 34 -25.30 -38.93 -37.16
N HIS A 35 -26.59 -38.71 -37.38
CA HIS A 35 -27.07 -37.89 -38.47
C HIS A 35 -27.64 -36.59 -37.91
N VAL A 36 -27.41 -35.49 -38.60
CA VAL A 36 -27.73 -34.14 -38.14
C VAL A 36 -28.68 -33.47 -39.13
N PHE A 37 -29.72 -32.84 -38.58
CA PHE A 37 -30.62 -31.95 -39.30
C PHE A 37 -30.64 -30.60 -38.59
N GLU A 38 -30.42 -29.53 -39.35
CA GLU A 38 -30.48 -28.15 -38.85
C GLU A 38 -31.86 -27.56 -39.16
N ASP A 39 -32.65 -27.37 -38.12
CA ASP A 39 -33.92 -26.65 -38.19
C ASP A 39 -33.65 -25.15 -37.98
N VAL A 40 -33.59 -24.43 -39.10
CA VAL A 40 -33.32 -22.98 -39.13
C VAL A 40 -34.48 -22.16 -38.54
N ARG A 41 -35.72 -22.68 -38.60
CA ARG A 41 -36.90 -21.98 -38.10
C ARG A 41 -37.17 -22.29 -36.62
N GLY A 42 -36.76 -23.47 -36.18
CA GLY A 42 -36.92 -23.96 -34.80
C GLY A 42 -38.34 -24.41 -34.46
N ASP A 43 -39.20 -24.54 -35.45
CA ASP A 43 -40.63 -24.89 -35.31
C ASP A 43 -40.94 -26.34 -35.67
N ALA A 44 -39.95 -27.14 -36.09
CA ALA A 44 -40.18 -28.55 -36.43
C ALA A 44 -40.52 -29.36 -35.17
N SER A 45 -41.64 -30.08 -35.21
CA SER A 45 -42.03 -31.03 -34.17
C SER A 45 -41.36 -32.39 -34.36
N ILE A 46 -41.41 -33.25 -33.34
CA ILE A 46 -40.89 -34.62 -33.47
C ILE A 46 -41.63 -35.41 -34.56
N ASP A 47 -42.92 -35.15 -34.77
CA ASP A 47 -43.71 -35.83 -35.81
C ASP A 47 -43.27 -35.41 -37.22
N ASP A 48 -42.93 -34.12 -37.41
CA ASP A 48 -42.35 -33.63 -38.65
C ASP A 48 -40.99 -34.28 -38.91
N ILE A 49 -40.13 -34.27 -37.88
CA ILE A 49 -38.75 -34.79 -37.95
C ILE A 49 -38.72 -36.31 -38.19
N ALA A 50 -39.63 -37.06 -37.59
CA ALA A 50 -39.74 -38.49 -37.78
C ALA A 50 -40.39 -38.86 -39.12
N SER A 51 -41.08 -37.92 -39.79
CA SER A 51 -41.79 -38.16 -41.04
C SER A 51 -40.85 -38.65 -42.17
N PRO A 52 -41.34 -39.52 -43.07
CA PRO A 52 -40.55 -39.99 -44.22
C PRO A 52 -40.00 -38.86 -45.10
N ALA A 53 -40.69 -37.73 -45.17
CA ALA A 53 -40.29 -36.58 -46.00
C ALA A 53 -38.99 -35.92 -45.53
N LEU A 54 -38.73 -35.91 -44.21
CA LEU A 54 -37.54 -35.28 -43.62
C LEU A 54 -36.41 -36.29 -43.34
N GLN A 55 -36.66 -37.60 -43.43
CA GLN A 55 -35.65 -38.66 -43.26
C GLN A 55 -34.42 -38.45 -44.17
N ASP A 56 -34.64 -38.03 -45.42
CA ASP A 56 -33.59 -37.81 -46.42
C ASP A 56 -32.82 -36.49 -46.22
N SER A 57 -33.35 -35.58 -45.39
CA SER A 57 -32.70 -34.30 -45.09
C SER A 57 -31.62 -34.41 -44.01
N PHE A 58 -31.60 -35.52 -43.27
CA PHE A 58 -30.58 -35.83 -42.29
C PHE A 58 -29.24 -36.16 -42.96
N ARG A 59 -28.21 -35.38 -42.65
CA ARG A 59 -26.86 -35.60 -43.16
C ARG A 59 -26.04 -36.38 -42.15
N ARG A 60 -25.32 -37.40 -42.60
CA ARG A 60 -24.34 -38.09 -41.75
C ARG A 60 -23.25 -37.11 -41.33
N HIS A 61 -22.87 -37.16 -40.04
CA HIS A 61 -21.78 -36.35 -39.52
C HIS A 61 -20.44 -37.08 -39.67
N ASP A 62 -19.43 -36.40 -40.22
CA ASP A 62 -18.14 -37.03 -40.55
C ASP A 62 -17.06 -36.77 -39.48
N LYS A 63 -17.35 -35.93 -38.46
CA LYS A 63 -16.38 -35.55 -37.42
C LYS A 63 -16.67 -36.25 -36.09
N PRO A 64 -15.68 -36.36 -35.18
CA PRO A 64 -15.89 -36.95 -33.86
C PRO A 64 -16.90 -36.22 -32.98
N VAL A 65 -17.09 -34.91 -33.19
CA VAL A 65 -17.98 -34.05 -32.40
C VAL A 65 -18.71 -33.11 -33.34
N LEU A 66 -20.01 -32.92 -33.14
CA LEU A 66 -20.75 -31.84 -33.81
C LEU A 66 -20.38 -30.52 -33.14
N ASN A 67 -19.93 -29.55 -33.94
CA ASN A 67 -19.62 -28.20 -33.47
C ASN A 67 -20.25 -27.20 -34.44
N ALA A 68 -21.40 -26.65 -34.05
CA ALA A 68 -22.14 -25.67 -34.84
C ALA A 68 -21.79 -24.22 -34.43
N GLY A 69 -20.90 -24.03 -33.44
CA GLY A 69 -20.58 -22.71 -32.90
C GLY A 69 -21.82 -22.01 -32.33
N TYR A 70 -21.87 -20.67 -32.43
CA TYR A 70 -23.04 -19.89 -32.04
C TYR A 70 -24.06 -19.86 -33.17
N SER A 71 -25.11 -20.67 -33.07
CA SER A 71 -26.26 -20.65 -33.99
C SER A 71 -27.54 -20.21 -33.27
N ARG A 72 -28.56 -19.82 -34.02
CA ARG A 72 -29.94 -19.66 -33.52
C ARG A 72 -30.85 -20.83 -33.92
N SER A 73 -30.33 -21.73 -34.76
CA SER A 73 -31.04 -22.89 -35.28
C SER A 73 -31.12 -23.99 -34.23
N VAL A 74 -32.18 -24.78 -34.29
CA VAL A 74 -32.36 -25.98 -33.49
C VAL A 74 -31.69 -27.14 -34.24
N PHE A 75 -30.90 -27.95 -33.55
CA PHE A 75 -30.23 -29.10 -34.15
C PHE A 75 -30.91 -30.39 -33.69
N TRP A 76 -31.35 -31.18 -34.65
CA TRP A 76 -31.88 -32.52 -34.44
C TRP A 76 -30.81 -33.56 -34.74
N LEU A 77 -30.50 -34.40 -33.77
CA LEU A 77 -29.58 -35.52 -33.94
C LEU A 77 -30.37 -36.82 -33.98
N ARG A 78 -30.15 -37.62 -35.02
CA ARG A 78 -30.69 -38.98 -35.15
C ARG A 78 -29.57 -39.99 -34.90
N LEU A 79 -29.85 -40.94 -34.02
CA LEU A 79 -29.00 -42.09 -33.76
C LEU A 79 -29.79 -43.38 -34.00
N ASP A 80 -29.18 -44.30 -34.72
CA ASP A 80 -29.71 -45.63 -34.98
C ASP A 80 -28.79 -46.63 -34.27
N LEU A 81 -29.25 -47.22 -33.17
CA LEU A 81 -28.44 -48.09 -32.30
C LEU A 81 -28.98 -49.52 -32.35
N GLU A 82 -28.13 -50.52 -32.51
CA GLU A 82 -28.54 -51.93 -32.47
C GLU A 82 -27.65 -52.72 -31.52
N TYR A 83 -28.24 -53.17 -30.40
CA TYR A 83 -27.55 -53.99 -29.42
C TYR A 83 -27.60 -55.47 -29.84
N ARG A 84 -26.45 -56.07 -30.21
CA ARG A 84 -26.33 -57.48 -30.58
C ARG A 84 -25.41 -58.22 -29.61
N PRO A 85 -25.94 -58.68 -28.47
CA PRO A 85 -25.15 -59.43 -27.51
C PRO A 85 -24.76 -60.82 -28.04
N GLN A 86 -23.59 -61.30 -27.65
CA GLN A 86 -23.06 -62.63 -27.99
C GLN A 86 -23.49 -63.71 -26.99
N GLN A 87 -23.69 -63.34 -25.72
CA GLN A 87 -24.00 -64.23 -24.59
C GLN A 87 -25.23 -63.76 -23.80
N ALA A 88 -25.47 -62.46 -23.68
CA ALA A 88 -26.60 -61.93 -22.91
C ALA A 88 -27.94 -62.05 -23.66
N THR A 89 -28.98 -62.53 -23.00
CA THR A 89 -30.33 -62.74 -23.60
C THR A 89 -31.37 -61.67 -23.22
N GLY A 90 -31.00 -60.73 -22.36
CA GLY A 90 -31.91 -59.69 -21.84
C GLY A 90 -31.57 -58.28 -22.33
N ALA A 91 -32.56 -57.40 -22.26
CA ALA A 91 -32.34 -55.97 -22.45
C ALA A 91 -31.37 -55.44 -21.39
N ARG A 92 -30.50 -54.50 -21.80
CA ARG A 92 -29.46 -53.94 -20.93
C ARG A 92 -29.59 -52.43 -20.91
N ASN A 93 -29.37 -51.85 -19.73
CA ASN A 93 -29.32 -50.41 -19.57
C ASN A 93 -27.95 -49.88 -20.00
N TRP A 94 -27.96 -48.86 -20.83
CA TRP A 94 -26.79 -48.12 -21.32
C TRP A 94 -26.95 -46.65 -20.98
N LEU A 95 -25.84 -45.95 -20.80
CA LEU A 95 -25.84 -44.52 -20.51
C LEU A 95 -25.43 -43.74 -21.75
N LEU A 96 -26.31 -42.89 -22.27
CA LEU A 96 -25.96 -41.94 -23.31
C LEU A 96 -25.48 -40.64 -22.65
N GLU A 97 -24.19 -40.34 -22.77
CA GLU A 97 -23.57 -39.12 -22.26
C GLU A 97 -23.49 -38.06 -23.36
N LEU A 98 -23.95 -36.85 -23.06
CA LEU A 98 -23.60 -35.62 -23.78
C LEU A 98 -22.68 -34.78 -22.89
N ALA A 99 -21.38 -34.84 -23.19
CA ALA A 99 -20.31 -34.25 -22.37
C ALA A 99 -20.06 -32.76 -22.66
N TYR A 100 -21.13 -31.95 -22.65
CA TYR A 100 -21.06 -30.52 -22.89
C TYR A 100 -22.10 -29.79 -22.04
N PRO A 101 -21.75 -29.39 -20.80
CA PRO A 101 -22.69 -28.81 -19.83
C PRO A 101 -23.41 -27.51 -20.21
N PRO A 102 -22.86 -26.58 -21.03
CA PRO A 102 -23.51 -25.31 -21.29
C PRO A 102 -24.49 -25.39 -22.48
N LEU A 103 -25.59 -26.14 -22.31
CA LEU A 103 -26.68 -26.29 -23.29
C LEU A 103 -28.03 -25.93 -22.66
N ASP A 104 -28.70 -24.92 -23.22
CA ASP A 104 -29.95 -24.36 -22.65
C ASP A 104 -31.10 -25.36 -22.59
N HIS A 105 -31.37 -26.03 -23.70
CA HIS A 105 -32.48 -26.97 -23.82
C HIS A 105 -32.04 -28.21 -24.58
N LEU A 106 -32.30 -29.36 -23.96
CA LEU A 106 -31.98 -30.68 -24.46
C LEU A 106 -33.15 -31.62 -24.21
N GLU A 107 -33.66 -32.20 -25.29
CA GLU A 107 -34.80 -33.12 -25.25
C GLU A 107 -34.44 -34.43 -25.91
N LEU A 108 -34.73 -35.54 -25.23
CA LEU A 108 -34.57 -36.89 -25.74
C LEU A 108 -35.93 -37.47 -26.09
N TYR A 109 -36.06 -37.95 -27.32
CA TYR A 109 -37.23 -38.65 -27.82
C TYR A 109 -36.89 -40.13 -28.06
N LEU A 110 -37.71 -41.00 -27.50
CA LEU A 110 -37.62 -42.46 -27.61
C LEU A 110 -38.84 -43.01 -28.35
N PRO A 111 -38.72 -44.18 -29.03
CA PRO A 111 -39.84 -44.77 -29.75
C PRO A 111 -40.91 -45.26 -28.77
N ASP A 112 -42.17 -45.06 -29.13
CA ASP A 112 -43.34 -45.56 -28.41
C ASP A 112 -43.79 -46.94 -28.95
N ALA A 113 -44.66 -47.63 -28.22
CA ALA A 113 -45.22 -48.92 -28.61
C ALA A 113 -45.99 -48.87 -29.94
N ASP A 114 -46.57 -47.71 -30.28
CA ASP A 114 -47.35 -47.48 -31.50
C ASP A 114 -46.49 -47.03 -32.71
N GLY A 115 -45.15 -47.05 -32.57
CA GLY A 115 -44.21 -46.68 -33.64
C GLY A 115 -43.97 -45.17 -33.82
N GLY A 116 -44.62 -44.34 -33.00
CA GLY A 116 -44.32 -42.91 -32.86
C GLY A 116 -43.11 -42.64 -31.95
N PHE A 117 -42.89 -41.36 -31.60
CA PHE A 117 -41.82 -40.95 -30.69
C PHE A 117 -42.39 -40.10 -29.54
N VAL A 118 -42.01 -40.42 -28.31
CA VAL A 118 -42.43 -39.70 -27.11
C VAL A 118 -41.26 -39.00 -26.45
N LEU A 119 -41.52 -37.85 -25.83
CA LEU A 119 -40.54 -37.11 -25.05
C LEU A 119 -40.19 -37.92 -23.78
N ALA A 120 -39.00 -38.51 -23.75
CA ALA A 120 -38.52 -39.32 -22.64
C ALA A 120 -37.91 -38.46 -21.52
N GLN A 121 -37.14 -37.43 -21.90
CA GLN A 121 -36.49 -36.53 -20.95
C GLN A 121 -36.36 -35.13 -21.53
N ARG A 122 -36.56 -34.11 -20.68
CA ARG A 122 -36.26 -32.70 -20.96
C ARG A 122 -35.31 -32.16 -19.89
N THR A 123 -34.19 -31.60 -20.32
CA THR A 123 -33.15 -31.05 -19.42
C THR A 123 -32.39 -29.91 -20.12
N GLY A 124 -31.40 -29.33 -19.44
CA GLY A 124 -30.64 -28.19 -19.91
C GLY A 124 -30.05 -27.35 -18.77
N ASP A 125 -29.18 -26.40 -19.06
CA ASP A 125 -28.63 -25.45 -18.08
C ASP A 125 -29.57 -24.27 -17.80
N ALA A 126 -30.52 -23.99 -18.72
CA ALA A 126 -31.63 -23.06 -18.49
C ALA A 126 -32.75 -23.64 -17.62
N LEU A 127 -32.64 -24.91 -17.20
CA LEU A 127 -33.58 -25.60 -16.31
C LEU A 127 -32.92 -25.89 -14.96
N PRO A 128 -33.69 -25.96 -13.85
CA PRO A 128 -33.14 -26.33 -12.54
C PRO A 128 -32.42 -27.68 -12.59
N PHE A 129 -31.37 -27.85 -11.78
CA PHE A 129 -30.54 -29.06 -11.78
C PHE A 129 -31.33 -30.34 -11.51
N VAL A 130 -32.43 -30.25 -10.76
CA VAL A 130 -33.35 -31.36 -10.49
C VAL A 130 -34.02 -31.93 -11.76
N SER A 131 -34.02 -31.19 -12.88
CA SER A 131 -34.52 -31.67 -14.18
C SER A 131 -33.63 -32.74 -14.82
N ARG A 132 -32.43 -32.98 -14.30
CA ARG A 132 -31.53 -34.02 -14.82
C ARG A 132 -31.94 -35.38 -14.29
N GLN A 133 -32.08 -36.36 -15.19
CA GLN A 133 -32.42 -37.75 -14.84
C GLN A 133 -31.38 -38.35 -13.87
N ILE A 134 -30.10 -38.22 -14.22
CA ILE A 134 -28.97 -38.59 -13.38
C ILE A 134 -28.27 -37.30 -12.93
N LYS A 135 -28.13 -37.11 -11.62
CA LYS A 135 -27.53 -35.91 -11.01
C LYS A 135 -26.02 -35.88 -11.21
N GLN A 136 -25.61 -35.36 -12.37
CA GLN A 136 -24.22 -35.20 -12.80
C GLN A 136 -24.06 -33.89 -13.58
N ASN A 137 -22.82 -33.39 -13.67
CA ASN A 137 -22.49 -32.17 -14.44
C ASN A 137 -22.64 -32.32 -15.96
N ASN A 138 -22.42 -33.52 -16.51
CA ASN A 138 -22.74 -33.87 -17.88
C ASN A 138 -24.20 -34.38 -17.98
N TYR A 139 -24.79 -34.30 -19.17
CA TYR A 139 -26.13 -34.83 -19.39
C TYR A 139 -26.04 -36.34 -19.66
N LEU A 140 -26.75 -37.12 -18.86
CA LEU A 140 -26.80 -38.58 -18.97
C LEU A 140 -28.25 -39.03 -19.11
N PHE A 141 -28.48 -39.90 -20.08
CA PHE A 141 -29.77 -40.52 -20.33
C PHE A 141 -29.66 -42.03 -20.22
N GLU A 142 -30.61 -42.66 -19.52
CA GLU A 142 -30.72 -44.10 -19.46
C GLU A 142 -31.42 -44.64 -20.72
N LEU A 143 -30.78 -45.56 -21.42
CA LEU A 143 -31.29 -46.23 -22.60
C LEU A 143 -31.41 -47.72 -22.33
N ASN A 144 -32.65 -48.22 -22.34
CA ASN A 144 -32.91 -49.66 -22.25
C ASN A 144 -32.97 -50.26 -23.66
N LEU A 145 -31.92 -50.98 -24.05
CA LEU A 145 -31.76 -51.51 -25.41
C LEU A 145 -32.00 -53.02 -25.43
N ALA A 146 -32.96 -53.47 -26.25
CA ALA A 146 -33.29 -54.88 -26.42
C ALA A 146 -32.38 -55.58 -27.46
N PRO A 147 -32.00 -56.85 -27.25
CA PRO A 147 -31.16 -57.60 -28.19
C PRO A 147 -31.77 -57.71 -29.60
N GLY A 148 -30.99 -57.41 -30.63
CA GLY A 148 -31.33 -57.62 -32.04
C GLY A 148 -32.44 -56.71 -32.59
N GLN A 149 -32.86 -55.70 -31.82
CA GLN A 149 -33.84 -54.70 -32.26
C GLN A 149 -33.13 -53.36 -32.46
N PRO A 150 -33.10 -52.81 -33.69
CA PRO A 150 -32.57 -51.48 -33.93
C PRO A 150 -33.50 -50.45 -33.29
N GLN A 151 -32.94 -49.63 -32.41
CA GLN A 151 -33.63 -48.53 -31.74
C GLN A 151 -33.14 -47.20 -32.29
N ARG A 152 -34.08 -46.46 -32.90
CA ARG A 152 -33.87 -45.09 -33.35
C ARG A 152 -34.21 -44.13 -32.23
N LEU A 153 -33.39 -43.11 -32.02
CA LEU A 153 -33.64 -42.04 -31.07
C LEU A 153 -33.34 -40.68 -31.67
N TYR A 154 -33.99 -39.65 -31.14
CA TYR A 154 -33.78 -38.26 -31.54
C TYR A 154 -33.41 -37.39 -30.35
N LEU A 155 -32.41 -36.54 -30.54
CA LEU A 155 -32.05 -35.48 -29.59
C LEU A 155 -32.33 -34.13 -30.23
N ARG A 156 -33.09 -33.28 -29.55
CA ARG A 156 -33.30 -31.88 -29.93
C ARG A 156 -32.37 -31.01 -29.09
N LEU A 157 -31.51 -30.25 -29.75
CA LEU A 157 -30.55 -29.34 -29.15
C LEU A 157 -30.92 -27.90 -29.50
N GLU A 158 -31.16 -27.09 -28.48
CA GLU A 158 -31.45 -25.67 -28.62
C GLU A 158 -30.65 -24.89 -27.58
N SER A 159 -29.85 -23.92 -28.03
CA SER A 159 -29.10 -23.05 -27.14
C SER A 159 -28.85 -21.69 -27.78
N GLN A 160 -28.83 -20.64 -26.97
CA GLN A 160 -28.35 -19.32 -27.36
C GLN A 160 -26.81 -19.18 -27.22
N GLY A 161 -26.18 -20.13 -26.52
CA GLY A 161 -24.74 -20.33 -26.43
C GLY A 161 -24.14 -21.01 -27.67
N SER A 162 -22.97 -21.61 -27.51
CA SER A 162 -22.38 -22.42 -28.58
C SER A 162 -22.90 -23.85 -28.51
N ILE A 163 -23.25 -24.45 -29.64
CA ILE A 163 -23.79 -25.80 -29.70
C ILE A 163 -22.67 -26.78 -30.03
N GLN A 164 -22.42 -27.70 -29.09
CA GLN A 164 -21.52 -28.84 -29.28
C GLN A 164 -22.19 -30.11 -28.77
N ALA A 165 -22.01 -31.23 -29.48
CA ALA A 165 -22.59 -32.52 -29.10
C ALA A 165 -21.57 -33.67 -29.13
N PRO A 166 -20.64 -33.73 -28.14
CA PRO A 166 -19.81 -34.90 -27.92
C PRO A 166 -20.65 -36.01 -27.29
N LEU A 167 -21.18 -36.90 -28.12
CA LEU A 167 -22.04 -38.02 -27.71
C LEU A 167 -21.23 -39.31 -27.54
N THR A 168 -21.38 -39.96 -26.39
CA THR A 168 -20.75 -41.26 -26.10
C THR A 168 -21.75 -42.18 -25.42
N LEU A 169 -21.84 -43.42 -25.90
CA LEU A 169 -22.61 -44.47 -25.26
C LEU A 169 -21.70 -45.25 -24.30
N TRP A 170 -22.14 -45.47 -23.07
CA TRP A 170 -21.36 -46.11 -22.01
C TRP A 170 -22.08 -47.31 -21.42
N ALA A 171 -21.31 -48.36 -21.13
CA ALA A 171 -21.76 -49.37 -20.18
C ALA A 171 -21.76 -48.75 -18.76
N PRO A 172 -22.80 -48.97 -17.92
CA PRO A 172 -22.91 -48.30 -16.62
C PRO A 172 -21.68 -48.47 -15.72
N ASN A 173 -21.11 -49.68 -15.65
CA ASN A 173 -19.91 -49.94 -14.86
C ASN A 173 -18.68 -49.20 -15.41
N ALA A 174 -18.53 -49.12 -16.73
CA ALA A 174 -17.41 -48.41 -17.35
C ALA A 174 -17.47 -46.91 -17.08
N TYR A 175 -18.66 -46.32 -17.11
CA TYR A 175 -18.86 -44.91 -16.75
C TYR A 175 -18.47 -44.65 -15.29
N LEU A 176 -18.93 -45.48 -14.36
CA LEU A 176 -18.59 -45.38 -12.93
C LEU A 176 -17.09 -45.58 -12.65
N GLU A 177 -16.40 -46.41 -13.42
CA GLU A 177 -14.95 -46.61 -13.31
C GLU A 177 -14.14 -45.41 -13.85
N GLU A 178 -14.61 -44.71 -14.88
CA GLU A 178 -13.91 -43.57 -15.49
C GLU A 178 -14.16 -42.23 -14.77
N GLN A 179 -15.35 -42.07 -14.19
CA GLN A 179 -15.78 -40.82 -13.56
C GLN A 179 -14.84 -40.29 -12.45
N PRO A 180 -14.32 -41.12 -11.51
CA PRO A 180 -13.45 -40.63 -10.44
C PRO A 180 -12.20 -39.91 -10.95
N GLY A 181 -11.61 -40.40 -12.06
CA GLY A 181 -10.44 -39.79 -12.67
C GLY A 181 -10.69 -38.34 -13.10
N ARG A 182 -11.84 -38.07 -13.71
CA ARG A 182 -12.24 -36.71 -14.13
C ARG A 182 -12.44 -35.78 -12.92
N ILE A 183 -13.14 -36.27 -11.90
CA ILE A 183 -13.43 -35.50 -10.68
C ILE A 183 -12.15 -35.19 -9.91
N TYR A 184 -11.24 -36.16 -9.75
CA TYR A 184 -9.97 -35.95 -9.05
C TYR A 184 -9.11 -34.91 -9.75
N VAL A 185 -9.07 -34.91 -11.08
CA VAL A 185 -8.26 -33.96 -11.84
C VAL A 185 -8.83 -32.55 -11.73
N LEU A 186 -10.14 -32.38 -11.89
CA LEU A 186 -10.80 -31.10 -11.63
C LEU A 186 -10.60 -30.64 -10.18
N GLY A 187 -10.71 -31.54 -9.21
CA GLY A 187 -10.46 -31.26 -7.80
C GLY A 187 -9.03 -30.78 -7.52
N ILE A 188 -8.02 -31.40 -8.14
CA ILE A 188 -6.62 -30.94 -8.05
C ILE A 188 -6.47 -29.55 -8.66
N ILE A 189 -7.02 -29.32 -9.86
CA ILE A 189 -6.93 -28.03 -10.56
C ILE A 189 -7.57 -26.91 -9.71
N TYR A 190 -8.80 -27.11 -9.24
CA TYR A 190 -9.48 -26.13 -8.39
C TYR A 190 -8.79 -25.97 -7.03
N GLY A 191 -8.23 -27.05 -6.47
CA GLY A 191 -7.41 -27.01 -5.26
C GLY A 191 -6.16 -26.16 -5.42
N VAL A 192 -5.42 -26.30 -6.53
CA VAL A 192 -4.27 -25.46 -6.84
C VAL A 192 -4.67 -23.99 -6.97
N LEU A 193 -5.76 -23.70 -7.68
CA LEU A 193 -6.27 -22.33 -7.81
C LEU A 193 -6.66 -21.73 -6.45
N LEU A 194 -7.33 -22.51 -5.58
CA LEU A 194 -7.71 -22.07 -4.24
C LEU A 194 -6.48 -21.82 -3.36
N VAL A 195 -5.51 -22.73 -3.35
CA VAL A 195 -4.26 -22.57 -2.60
C VAL A 195 -3.52 -21.32 -3.09
N MET A 196 -3.45 -21.11 -4.39
CA MET A 196 -2.81 -19.91 -4.96
C MET A 196 -3.58 -18.64 -4.59
N LEU A 197 -4.92 -18.66 -4.60
CA LEU A 197 -5.72 -17.52 -4.17
C LEU A 197 -5.44 -17.15 -2.70
N VAL A 198 -5.40 -18.14 -1.80
CA VAL A 198 -5.08 -17.93 -0.37
C VAL A 198 -3.62 -17.48 -0.19
N TYR A 199 -2.69 -18.08 -0.92
CA TYR A 199 -1.27 -17.70 -0.91
C TYR A 199 -1.07 -16.24 -1.31
N ASN A 200 -1.65 -15.83 -2.44
CA ASN A 200 -1.58 -14.44 -2.91
C ASN A 200 -2.29 -13.48 -1.93
N LEU A 201 -3.38 -13.91 -1.27
CA LEU A 201 -4.03 -13.12 -0.23
C LEU A 201 -3.11 -12.89 0.97
N PHE A 202 -2.39 -13.91 1.42
CA PHE A 202 -1.41 -13.74 2.50
C PHE A 202 -0.28 -12.79 2.11
N ILE A 203 0.23 -12.89 0.87
CA ILE A 203 1.23 -11.94 0.37
C ILE A 203 0.65 -10.52 0.32
N PHE A 204 -0.58 -10.36 -0.17
CA PHE A 204 -1.24 -9.05 -0.17
C PHE A 204 -1.35 -8.46 1.24
N LEU A 205 -1.76 -9.24 2.23
CA LEU A 205 -1.85 -8.77 3.62
C LEU A 205 -0.47 -8.39 4.20
N SER A 206 0.58 -9.09 3.79
CA SER A 206 1.96 -8.83 4.23
C SER A 206 2.59 -7.61 3.55
N VAL A 207 2.37 -7.45 2.25
CA VAL A 207 3.08 -6.47 1.40
C VAL A 207 2.24 -5.22 1.15
N ARG A 208 0.91 -5.34 1.13
CA ARG A 208 -0.08 -4.29 0.81
C ARG A 208 0.12 -3.61 -0.54
N ASP A 209 0.73 -4.31 -1.51
CA ASP A 209 0.81 -3.86 -2.89
C ASP A 209 -0.50 -4.16 -3.63
N THR A 210 -1.09 -3.15 -4.24
CA THR A 210 -2.40 -3.23 -4.92
C THR A 210 -2.41 -4.15 -6.13
N SER A 211 -1.25 -4.44 -6.74
CA SER A 211 -1.13 -5.37 -7.85
C SER A 211 -1.59 -6.78 -7.46
N TYR A 212 -1.33 -7.21 -6.22
CA TYR A 212 -1.81 -8.51 -5.72
C TYR A 212 -3.33 -8.52 -5.55
N LEU A 213 -3.94 -7.41 -5.12
CA LEU A 213 -5.39 -7.35 -4.99
C LEU A 213 -6.07 -7.57 -6.34
N TYR A 214 -5.59 -6.90 -7.39
CA TYR A 214 -6.11 -7.11 -8.75
C TYR A 214 -5.85 -8.54 -9.25
N TYR A 215 -4.71 -9.13 -8.90
CA TYR A 215 -4.39 -10.50 -9.27
C TYR A 215 -5.29 -11.53 -8.58
N ILE A 216 -5.55 -11.37 -7.28
CA ILE A 216 -6.47 -12.22 -6.51
C ILE A 216 -7.87 -12.15 -7.12
N LEU A 217 -8.36 -10.95 -7.44
CA LEU A 217 -9.67 -10.75 -8.05
C LEU A 217 -9.76 -11.36 -9.46
N TYR A 218 -8.67 -11.31 -10.23
CA TYR A 218 -8.55 -12.03 -11.51
C TYR A 218 -8.64 -13.56 -11.30
N ILE A 219 -7.81 -14.14 -10.43
CA ILE A 219 -7.82 -15.59 -10.17
C ILE A 219 -9.20 -16.04 -9.68
N ALA A 220 -9.81 -15.29 -8.76
CA ALA A 220 -11.14 -15.59 -8.25
C ALA A 220 -12.19 -15.59 -9.37
N SER A 221 -12.18 -14.56 -10.21
CA SER A 221 -13.11 -14.43 -11.34
C SER A 221 -12.92 -15.55 -12.36
N PHE A 222 -11.67 -15.84 -12.72
CA PHE A 222 -11.33 -16.88 -13.68
C PHE A 222 -11.61 -18.29 -13.15
N GLY A 223 -11.31 -18.55 -11.87
CA GLY A 223 -11.62 -19.82 -11.20
C GLY A 223 -13.12 -20.08 -11.13
N LEU A 224 -13.91 -19.08 -10.76
CA LEU A 224 -15.38 -19.18 -10.79
C LEU A 224 -15.92 -19.34 -12.21
N TYR A 225 -15.32 -18.69 -13.21
CA TYR A 225 -15.66 -18.90 -14.61
C TYR A 225 -15.48 -20.37 -15.02
N GLN A 226 -14.36 -20.99 -14.63
CA GLN A 226 -14.14 -22.41 -14.89
C GLN A 226 -15.18 -23.29 -14.20
N VAL A 227 -15.52 -23.01 -12.95
CA VAL A 227 -16.59 -23.71 -12.23
C VAL A 227 -17.93 -23.62 -12.97
N SER A 228 -18.24 -22.45 -13.53
CA SER A 228 -19.46 -22.21 -14.32
C SER A 228 -19.47 -23.03 -15.61
N VAL A 229 -18.41 -22.95 -16.43
CA VAL A 229 -18.36 -23.59 -17.75
C VAL A 229 -18.27 -25.12 -17.68
N ASN A 230 -17.63 -25.68 -16.64
CA ASN A 230 -17.54 -27.14 -16.46
C ASN A 230 -18.80 -27.76 -15.83
N GLY A 231 -19.88 -26.99 -15.62
CA GLY A 231 -21.14 -27.45 -15.04
C GLY A 231 -21.14 -27.63 -13.51
N ALA A 232 -19.98 -27.52 -12.86
CA ALA A 232 -19.84 -27.65 -11.41
C ALA A 232 -20.59 -26.54 -10.64
N GLY A 233 -20.74 -25.35 -11.25
CA GLY A 233 -21.51 -24.25 -10.68
C GLY A 233 -22.98 -24.60 -10.45
N ILE A 234 -23.63 -25.16 -11.47
CA ILE A 234 -25.02 -25.62 -11.37
C ILE A 234 -25.13 -26.82 -10.44
N GLU A 235 -24.15 -27.73 -10.42
CA GLU A 235 -24.20 -28.91 -9.55
C GLU A 235 -24.09 -28.57 -8.05
N TYR A 236 -23.19 -27.64 -7.68
CA TYR A 236 -22.82 -27.44 -6.27
C TYR A 236 -23.15 -26.05 -5.69
N PHE A 237 -23.16 -24.99 -6.49
CA PHE A 237 -23.25 -23.61 -5.97
C PHE A 237 -24.60 -22.93 -6.20
N TRP A 238 -25.25 -23.18 -7.33
CA TRP A 238 -26.53 -22.55 -7.70
C TRP A 238 -27.50 -23.50 -8.44
N PRO A 239 -27.80 -24.69 -7.88
CA PRO A 239 -28.62 -25.72 -8.56
C PRO A 239 -30.05 -25.28 -8.89
N ASP A 240 -30.62 -24.39 -8.08
CA ASP A 240 -32.01 -23.94 -8.20
C ASP A 240 -32.14 -22.56 -8.86
N ASN A 241 -31.03 -21.97 -9.35
CA ASN A 241 -31.04 -20.65 -9.97
C ASN A 241 -30.42 -20.64 -11.39
N PRO A 242 -31.17 -21.12 -12.39
CA PRO A 242 -30.71 -21.14 -13.80
C PRO A 242 -30.42 -19.73 -14.35
N TRP A 243 -31.17 -18.72 -13.91
CA TRP A 243 -30.94 -17.33 -14.33
C TRP A 243 -29.53 -16.88 -13.96
N TRP A 244 -29.11 -17.10 -12.71
CA TRP A 244 -27.76 -16.77 -12.28
C TRP A 244 -26.72 -17.63 -12.98
N ALA A 245 -26.99 -18.93 -13.20
CA ALA A 245 -26.05 -19.81 -13.91
C ALA A 245 -25.68 -19.28 -15.30
N ASN A 246 -26.68 -18.81 -16.05
CA ASN A 246 -26.50 -18.28 -17.39
C ASN A 246 -25.86 -16.88 -17.38
N ALA A 247 -26.18 -16.05 -16.39
CA ALA A 247 -25.59 -14.72 -16.22
C ALA A 247 -24.14 -14.78 -15.69
N ALA A 248 -23.80 -15.76 -14.85
CA ALA A 248 -22.52 -15.89 -14.19
C ALA A 248 -21.38 -16.09 -15.20
N THR A 249 -21.57 -16.93 -16.22
CA THR A 249 -20.53 -17.19 -17.23
C THR A 249 -20.02 -15.91 -17.93
N PRO A 250 -20.86 -15.10 -18.62
CA PRO A 250 -20.42 -13.84 -19.23
C PRO A 250 -19.97 -12.81 -18.20
N PHE A 251 -20.61 -12.73 -17.04
CA PHE A 251 -20.22 -11.82 -15.96
C PHE A 251 -18.80 -12.09 -15.47
N LEU A 252 -18.45 -13.36 -15.23
CA LEU A 252 -17.15 -13.78 -14.73
C LEU A 252 -16.05 -13.64 -15.78
N ILE A 253 -16.36 -13.83 -17.07
CA ILE A 253 -15.43 -13.48 -18.16
C ILE A 253 -15.15 -11.97 -18.16
N GLY A 254 -16.18 -11.13 -18.07
CA GLY A 254 -16.04 -9.68 -17.99
C GLY A 254 -15.22 -9.23 -16.77
N SER A 255 -15.49 -9.84 -15.60
CA SER A 255 -14.76 -9.60 -14.35
C SER A 255 -13.29 -10.01 -14.46
N ALA A 256 -13.00 -11.19 -15.03
CA ALA A 256 -11.64 -11.64 -15.27
C ALA A 256 -10.89 -10.72 -16.24
N ALA A 257 -11.53 -10.26 -17.33
CA ALA A 257 -10.93 -9.30 -18.25
C ALA A 257 -10.64 -7.95 -17.57
N LEU A 258 -11.56 -7.44 -16.75
CA LEU A 258 -11.40 -6.18 -16.02
C LEU A 258 -10.20 -6.25 -15.05
N PHE A 259 -10.20 -7.24 -14.16
CA PHE A 259 -9.15 -7.38 -13.16
C PHE A 259 -7.82 -7.83 -13.76
N GLY A 260 -7.84 -8.67 -14.79
CA GLY A 260 -6.66 -9.06 -15.55
C GLY A 260 -6.00 -7.89 -16.26
N CYS A 261 -6.77 -6.99 -16.88
CA CYS A 261 -6.26 -5.76 -17.48
C CYS A 261 -5.65 -4.85 -16.42
N GLN A 262 -6.37 -4.62 -15.32
CA GLN A 262 -5.88 -3.76 -14.24
C GLN A 262 -4.61 -4.33 -13.58
N PHE A 263 -4.55 -5.64 -13.40
CA PHE A 263 -3.35 -6.34 -12.96
C PHE A 263 -2.19 -6.11 -13.94
N ALA A 264 -2.38 -6.33 -15.24
CA ALA A 264 -1.32 -6.12 -16.23
C ALA A 264 -0.82 -4.68 -16.25
N ARG A 265 -1.73 -3.69 -16.12
CA ARG A 265 -1.36 -2.27 -16.04
C ARG A 265 -0.50 -1.97 -14.81
N SER A 266 -0.94 -2.43 -13.64
CA SER A 266 -0.23 -2.24 -12.37
C SER A 266 1.10 -3.01 -12.33
N PHE A 267 1.13 -4.21 -12.88
CA PHE A 267 2.31 -5.09 -12.84
C PHE A 267 3.39 -4.65 -13.83
N LEU A 268 3.00 -4.31 -15.08
CA LEU A 268 3.92 -3.92 -16.15
C LEU A 268 4.13 -2.40 -16.26
N HIS A 269 3.52 -1.60 -15.37
CA HIS A 269 3.64 -0.14 -15.37
C HIS A 269 3.40 0.46 -16.76
N THR A 270 2.33 0.00 -17.43
CA THR A 270 2.07 0.33 -18.83
C THR A 270 1.85 1.83 -19.06
N GLY A 271 1.33 2.54 -18.06
CA GLY A 271 1.13 4.00 -18.13
C GLY A 271 2.43 4.80 -18.31
N GLU A 272 3.55 4.33 -17.74
CA GLU A 272 4.84 5.01 -17.80
C GLU A 272 5.55 4.74 -19.12
N HIS A 273 5.53 3.49 -19.56
CA HIS A 273 6.36 3.05 -20.69
C HIS A 273 5.57 3.00 -21.99
N SER A 274 4.30 2.59 -21.96
CA SER A 274 3.49 2.16 -23.12
C SER A 274 2.07 2.75 -23.11
N PRO A 275 1.90 4.08 -23.30
CA PRO A 275 0.61 4.74 -23.14
C PRO A 275 -0.48 4.25 -24.11
N TRP A 276 -0.10 3.78 -25.31
CA TRP A 276 -1.05 3.20 -26.26
C TRP A 276 -1.64 1.86 -25.77
N ILE A 277 -0.78 0.98 -25.24
CA ILE A 277 -1.22 -0.28 -24.62
C ILE A 277 -2.05 0.03 -23.37
N ASP A 278 -1.65 1.01 -22.56
CA ASP A 278 -2.41 1.38 -21.37
C ASP A 278 -3.85 1.82 -21.71
N ARG A 279 -4.01 2.64 -22.75
CA ARG A 279 -5.32 3.05 -23.25
C ARG A 279 -6.14 1.88 -23.80
N LEU A 280 -5.51 0.94 -24.50
CA LEU A 280 -6.17 -0.28 -24.97
C LEU A 280 -6.67 -1.11 -23.78
N LEU A 281 -5.84 -1.32 -22.76
CA LEU A 281 -6.22 -2.05 -21.54
C LEU A 281 -7.36 -1.33 -20.79
N LEU A 282 -7.33 0.00 -20.70
CA LEU A 282 -8.43 0.80 -20.14
C LEU A 282 -9.74 0.63 -20.93
N LEU A 283 -9.68 0.64 -22.26
CA LEU A 283 -10.85 0.39 -23.12
C LEU A 283 -11.42 -1.01 -22.86
N LEU A 284 -10.55 -2.02 -22.78
CA LEU A 284 -10.96 -3.39 -22.47
C LEU A 284 -11.58 -3.52 -21.09
N MET A 285 -11.08 -2.79 -20.08
CA MET A 285 -11.70 -2.75 -18.75
C MET A 285 -13.10 -2.14 -18.81
N ALA A 286 -13.29 -1.04 -19.55
CA ALA A 286 -14.61 -0.44 -19.75
C ALA A 286 -15.57 -1.38 -20.47
N CYS A 287 -15.08 -2.09 -21.51
CA CYS A 287 -15.86 -3.14 -22.18
C CYS A 287 -16.19 -4.30 -21.24
N GLY A 288 -15.26 -4.73 -20.37
CA GLY A 288 -15.49 -5.76 -19.35
C GLY A 288 -16.57 -5.36 -18.36
N ALA A 289 -16.53 -4.13 -17.83
CA ALA A 289 -17.58 -3.58 -16.98
C ALA A 289 -18.93 -3.51 -17.70
N ALA A 290 -18.95 -3.10 -18.98
CA ALA A 290 -20.16 -3.09 -19.79
C ALA A 290 -20.73 -4.50 -19.99
N VAL A 291 -19.90 -5.50 -20.27
CA VAL A 291 -20.31 -6.92 -20.37
C VAL A 291 -20.90 -7.40 -19.05
N MET A 292 -20.30 -7.06 -17.90
CA MET A 292 -20.84 -7.42 -16.59
C MET A 292 -22.23 -6.82 -16.36
N ILE A 293 -22.45 -5.55 -16.73
CA ILE A 293 -23.75 -4.90 -16.61
C ILE A 293 -24.77 -5.55 -17.57
N LEU A 294 -24.38 -5.81 -18.82
CA LEU A 294 -25.23 -6.45 -19.82
C LEU A 294 -25.61 -7.89 -19.41
N ALA A 295 -24.70 -8.63 -18.78
CA ALA A 295 -24.96 -9.97 -18.28
C ALA A 295 -26.07 -10.01 -17.22
N LEU A 296 -26.25 -8.93 -16.45
CA LEU A 296 -27.28 -8.82 -15.41
C LEU A 296 -28.60 -8.21 -15.91
N SER A 297 -28.60 -7.49 -17.04
CA SER A 297 -29.73 -6.64 -17.46
C SER A 297 -30.31 -6.96 -18.84
N VAL A 298 -29.57 -7.64 -19.72
CA VAL A 298 -29.93 -7.90 -21.13
C VAL A 298 -29.94 -9.41 -21.40
N SER A 299 -30.41 -9.83 -22.60
CA SER A 299 -30.28 -11.20 -23.10
C SER A 299 -28.85 -11.74 -22.91
N TYR A 300 -28.73 -12.80 -22.10
CA TYR A 300 -27.44 -13.44 -21.77
C TYR A 300 -26.66 -13.88 -23.01
N ALA A 301 -27.33 -14.24 -24.11
CA ALA A 301 -26.68 -14.62 -25.36
C ALA A 301 -25.83 -13.50 -25.96
N THR A 302 -26.35 -12.27 -25.93
CA THR A 302 -25.61 -11.10 -26.42
C THR A 302 -24.40 -10.80 -25.52
N ALA A 303 -24.60 -10.89 -24.21
CA ALA A 303 -23.54 -10.72 -23.22
C ALA A 303 -22.45 -11.80 -23.39
N LEU A 304 -22.82 -13.06 -23.59
CA LEU A 304 -21.90 -14.18 -23.79
C LEU A 304 -21.08 -14.03 -25.07
N ARG A 305 -21.69 -13.67 -26.20
CA ARG A 305 -20.95 -13.41 -27.44
C ARG A 305 -19.97 -12.25 -27.29
N LEU A 306 -20.41 -11.15 -26.68
CA LEU A 306 -19.54 -10.00 -26.44
C LEU A 306 -18.40 -10.34 -25.47
N ALA A 307 -18.68 -11.14 -24.44
CA ALA A 307 -17.69 -11.64 -23.50
C ALA A 307 -16.63 -12.53 -24.20
N THR A 308 -17.05 -13.40 -25.12
CA THR A 308 -16.13 -14.22 -25.92
C THR A 308 -15.22 -13.37 -26.80
N TYR A 309 -15.76 -12.36 -27.50
CA TYR A 309 -14.94 -11.42 -28.27
C TYR A 309 -13.99 -10.61 -27.39
N LEU A 310 -14.46 -10.18 -26.22
CA LEU A 310 -13.65 -9.49 -25.23
C LEU A 310 -12.50 -10.36 -24.73
N ALA A 311 -12.76 -11.64 -24.42
CA ALA A 311 -11.74 -12.59 -23.96
C ALA A 311 -10.64 -12.80 -25.01
N LEU A 312 -11.02 -12.96 -26.29
CA LEU A 312 -10.08 -13.06 -27.42
C LEU A 312 -9.19 -11.81 -27.53
N LEU A 313 -9.80 -10.62 -27.49
CA LEU A 313 -9.06 -9.36 -27.59
C LEU A 313 -8.17 -9.11 -26.36
N PHE A 314 -8.67 -9.44 -25.16
CA PHE A 314 -7.94 -9.40 -23.90
C PHE A 314 -6.67 -10.26 -23.96
N THR A 315 -6.80 -11.51 -24.40
CA THR A 315 -5.69 -12.44 -24.56
C THR A 315 -4.58 -11.86 -25.45
N VAL A 316 -4.93 -11.30 -26.62
CA VAL A 316 -3.96 -10.70 -27.54
C VAL A 316 -3.33 -9.44 -26.93
N ALA A 317 -4.13 -8.58 -26.29
CA ALA A 317 -3.66 -7.33 -25.70
C ALA A 317 -2.69 -7.57 -24.54
N ILE A 318 -3.01 -8.51 -23.65
CA ILE A 318 -2.17 -8.90 -22.50
C ILE A 318 -0.82 -9.45 -22.96
N PHE A 319 -0.84 -10.38 -23.93
CA PHE A 319 0.40 -10.95 -24.45
C PHE A 319 1.27 -9.89 -25.13
N SER A 320 0.65 -9.02 -25.95
CA SER A 320 1.32 -7.90 -26.61
C SER A 320 1.91 -6.91 -25.60
N ALA A 321 1.18 -6.62 -24.52
CA ALA A 321 1.66 -5.76 -23.43
C ALA A 321 2.92 -6.34 -22.77
N GLY A 322 2.93 -7.65 -22.49
CA GLY A 322 4.09 -8.36 -21.96
C GLY A 322 5.30 -8.27 -22.89
N VAL A 323 5.12 -8.61 -24.18
CA VAL A 323 6.19 -8.56 -25.19
C VAL A 323 6.76 -7.14 -25.32
N LEU A 324 5.91 -6.12 -25.41
CA LEU A 324 6.36 -4.73 -25.53
C LEU A 324 7.12 -4.26 -24.28
N ALA A 325 6.66 -4.64 -23.08
CA ALA A 325 7.34 -4.33 -21.82
C ALA A 325 8.73 -5.01 -21.77
N TRP A 326 8.84 -6.24 -22.24
CA TRP A 326 10.12 -6.94 -22.31
C TRP A 326 11.09 -6.30 -23.32
N LEU A 327 10.62 -5.94 -24.52
CA LEU A 327 11.41 -5.22 -25.52
C LEU A 327 11.90 -3.85 -25.04
N ARG A 328 11.19 -3.24 -24.08
CA ARG A 328 11.58 -1.97 -23.43
C ARG A 328 12.51 -2.15 -22.23
N GLY A 329 13.03 -3.35 -22.01
CA GLY A 329 14.07 -3.61 -21.00
C GLY A 329 13.53 -4.00 -19.62
N MET A 330 12.22 -4.17 -19.45
CA MET A 330 11.64 -4.59 -18.18
C MET A 330 11.95 -6.08 -17.92
N ARG A 331 12.93 -6.35 -17.06
CA ARG A 331 13.36 -7.72 -16.73
C ARG A 331 12.22 -8.58 -16.17
N VAL A 332 11.31 -7.98 -15.42
CA VAL A 332 10.16 -8.68 -14.79
C VAL A 332 9.15 -9.19 -15.84
N ALA A 333 9.06 -8.53 -17.00
CA ALA A 333 8.12 -8.91 -18.07
C ALA A 333 8.39 -10.30 -18.66
N ARG A 334 9.62 -10.83 -18.55
CA ARG A 334 9.94 -12.20 -19.02
C ARG A 334 9.08 -13.27 -18.34
N TYR A 335 8.88 -13.14 -17.03
CA TYR A 335 8.11 -14.10 -16.25
C TYR A 335 6.63 -14.00 -16.59
N PHE A 336 6.16 -12.77 -16.84
CA PHE A 336 4.81 -12.51 -17.31
C PHE A 336 4.54 -13.22 -18.65
N ILE A 337 5.43 -13.06 -19.63
CA ILE A 337 5.29 -13.71 -20.95
C ILE A 337 5.30 -15.23 -20.80
N ILE A 338 6.22 -15.79 -20.01
CA ILE A 338 6.32 -17.25 -19.81
C ILE A 338 5.01 -17.79 -19.21
N ALA A 339 4.49 -17.15 -18.17
CA ALA A 339 3.27 -17.56 -17.50
C ALA A 339 2.06 -17.49 -18.45
N TRP A 340 1.86 -16.37 -19.15
CA TRP A 340 0.79 -16.22 -20.12
C TRP A 340 0.95 -17.17 -21.32
N SER A 341 2.17 -17.50 -21.74
CA SER A 341 2.40 -18.49 -22.79
C SER A 341 1.86 -19.86 -22.42
N ALA A 342 2.02 -20.30 -21.15
CA ALA A 342 1.47 -21.58 -20.68
C ALA A 342 -0.06 -21.62 -20.81
N PHE A 343 -0.73 -20.52 -20.44
CA PHE A 343 -2.18 -20.36 -20.61
C PHE A 343 -2.60 -20.40 -22.09
N LEU A 344 -1.90 -19.65 -22.96
CA LEU A 344 -2.22 -19.59 -24.39
C LEU A 344 -2.02 -20.92 -25.11
N ILE A 345 -0.95 -21.64 -24.80
CA ILE A 345 -0.70 -22.98 -25.34
C ILE A 345 -1.82 -23.92 -24.90
N GLY A 346 -2.20 -23.89 -23.62
CA GLY A 346 -3.32 -24.68 -23.11
C GLY A 346 -4.64 -24.38 -23.82
N GLY A 347 -4.95 -23.10 -24.00
CA GLY A 347 -6.12 -22.64 -24.75
C GLY A 347 -6.11 -23.11 -26.22
N ALA A 348 -4.97 -22.97 -26.90
CA ALA A 348 -4.83 -23.38 -28.30
C ALA A 348 -4.99 -24.89 -28.48
N ILE A 349 -4.42 -25.70 -27.58
CA ILE A 349 -4.61 -27.16 -27.58
C ILE A 349 -6.08 -27.51 -27.39
N ASN A 350 -6.76 -26.87 -26.43
CA ASN A 350 -8.19 -27.10 -26.20
C ASN A 350 -9.03 -26.72 -27.43
N THR A 351 -8.74 -25.58 -28.07
CA THR A 351 -9.44 -25.16 -29.30
C THR A 351 -9.24 -26.16 -30.44
N LEU A 352 -8.01 -26.62 -30.68
CA LEU A 352 -7.72 -27.61 -31.73
C LEU A 352 -8.38 -28.96 -31.47
N MET A 353 -8.49 -29.37 -30.20
CA MET A 353 -9.21 -30.57 -29.79
C MET A 353 -10.72 -30.43 -30.06
N VAL A 354 -11.33 -29.31 -29.66
CA VAL A 354 -12.76 -29.03 -29.91
C VAL A 354 -13.10 -28.92 -31.40
N LEU A 355 -12.15 -28.50 -32.24
CA LEU A 355 -12.31 -28.48 -33.71
C LEU A 355 -12.13 -29.86 -34.37
N GLY A 356 -11.70 -30.86 -33.60
CA GLY A 356 -11.48 -32.23 -34.06
C GLY A 356 -10.12 -32.49 -34.72
N TYR A 357 -9.17 -31.54 -34.64
CA TYR A 357 -7.82 -31.72 -35.17
C TYR A 357 -6.91 -32.51 -34.22
N LEU A 358 -7.18 -32.44 -32.91
CA LEU A 358 -6.47 -33.20 -31.90
C LEU A 358 -7.41 -34.25 -31.28
N PRO A 359 -6.89 -35.43 -30.90
CA PRO A 359 -7.67 -36.45 -30.23
C PRO A 359 -8.15 -35.94 -28.87
N ASN A 360 -9.36 -36.33 -28.44
CA ASN A 360 -9.86 -36.02 -27.11
C ASN A 360 -9.27 -36.99 -26.08
N VAL A 361 -8.05 -36.69 -25.62
CA VAL A 361 -7.35 -37.41 -24.56
C VAL A 361 -7.20 -36.54 -23.31
N PHE A 362 -6.84 -37.16 -22.19
CA PHE A 362 -6.63 -36.48 -20.91
C PHE A 362 -5.88 -35.14 -21.02
N LEU A 363 -4.72 -35.14 -21.68
CA LEU A 363 -3.86 -33.96 -21.78
C LEU A 363 -4.52 -32.83 -22.58
N THR A 364 -5.20 -33.15 -23.69
CA THR A 364 -5.81 -32.15 -24.57
C THR A 364 -7.11 -31.59 -23.99
N MET A 365 -7.86 -32.42 -23.25
CA MET A 365 -9.11 -32.04 -22.60
C MET A 365 -8.90 -31.06 -21.45
N TYR A 366 -7.82 -31.26 -20.67
CA TYR A 366 -7.50 -30.40 -19.53
C TYR A 366 -6.38 -29.38 -19.81
N ALA A 367 -5.96 -29.22 -21.07
CA ALA A 367 -4.82 -28.39 -21.45
C ALA A 367 -4.97 -26.94 -21.00
N SER A 368 -6.16 -26.36 -21.19
CA SER A 368 -6.47 -24.97 -20.81
C SER A 368 -6.39 -24.77 -19.29
N GLN A 369 -6.94 -25.71 -18.53
CA GLN A 369 -6.97 -25.68 -17.08
C GLN A 369 -5.56 -25.86 -16.49
N ILE A 370 -4.79 -26.81 -17.01
CA ILE A 370 -3.38 -27.02 -16.63
C ILE A 370 -2.55 -25.77 -16.97
N GLY A 371 -2.73 -25.20 -18.16
CA GLY A 371 -2.08 -23.96 -18.59
C GLY A 371 -2.39 -22.79 -17.65
N SER A 372 -3.63 -22.66 -17.19
CA SER A 372 -4.02 -21.64 -16.21
C SER A 372 -3.43 -21.87 -14.82
N ALA A 373 -3.38 -23.11 -14.34
CA ALA A 373 -2.76 -23.42 -13.04
C ALA A 373 -1.25 -23.12 -13.06
N LEU A 374 -0.58 -23.43 -14.18
CA LEU A 374 0.82 -23.07 -14.42
C LEU A 374 1.02 -21.56 -14.51
N GLU A 375 0.16 -20.85 -15.25
CA GLU A 375 0.17 -19.38 -15.32
C GLU A 375 0.10 -18.78 -13.91
N VAL A 376 -0.84 -19.26 -13.11
CA VAL A 376 -1.03 -18.76 -11.74
C VAL A 376 0.17 -19.02 -10.85
N GLY A 377 0.69 -20.26 -10.84
CA GLY A 377 1.88 -20.59 -10.06
C GLY A 377 3.12 -19.78 -10.47
N LEU A 378 3.33 -19.61 -11.77
CA LEU A 378 4.49 -18.88 -12.31
C LEU A 378 4.41 -17.37 -12.02
N LEU A 379 3.23 -16.75 -12.20
CA LEU A 379 3.05 -15.34 -11.87
C LEU A 379 3.15 -15.08 -10.37
N SER A 380 2.61 -15.97 -9.53
CA SER A 380 2.74 -15.87 -8.07
C SER A 380 4.20 -15.91 -7.62
N LEU A 381 5.01 -16.78 -8.22
CA LEU A 381 6.45 -16.84 -7.94
C LEU A 381 7.16 -15.56 -8.42
N ALA A 382 6.85 -15.08 -9.63
CA ALA A 382 7.43 -13.87 -10.20
C ALA A 382 7.12 -12.61 -9.37
N LEU A 383 5.89 -12.53 -8.85
CA LEU A 383 5.45 -11.49 -7.93
C LEU A 383 6.25 -11.56 -6.61
N ALA A 384 6.37 -12.75 -6.01
CA ALA A 384 7.14 -12.95 -4.77
C ALA A 384 8.62 -12.55 -4.92
N ASP A 385 9.26 -12.96 -6.02
CA ASP A 385 10.65 -12.61 -6.32
C ASP A 385 10.84 -11.09 -6.47
N ARG A 386 9.92 -10.41 -7.17
CA ARG A 386 9.94 -8.94 -7.31
C ARG A 386 9.88 -8.25 -5.96
N ILE A 387 9.02 -8.71 -5.05
CA ILE A 387 8.91 -8.14 -3.70
C ILE A 387 10.17 -8.36 -2.89
N ASN A 388 10.75 -9.56 -2.93
CA ASN A 388 11.98 -9.85 -2.20
C ASN A 388 13.11 -8.93 -2.68
N ALA A 389 13.24 -8.73 -3.99
CA ALA A 389 14.21 -7.77 -4.55
C ALA A 389 13.97 -6.33 -4.07
N MET A 390 12.72 -5.84 -4.11
CA MET A 390 12.39 -4.48 -3.63
C MET A 390 12.61 -4.31 -2.11
N LYS A 391 12.31 -5.35 -1.31
CA LYS A 391 12.56 -5.34 0.14
C LYS A 391 14.06 -5.27 0.44
N GLU A 392 14.88 -6.05 -0.26
CA GLU A 392 16.34 -6.01 -0.13
C GLU A 392 16.90 -4.63 -0.51
N GLU A 393 16.42 -4.02 -1.59
CA GLU A 393 16.85 -2.68 -2.01
C GLU A 393 16.48 -1.63 -0.96
N ARG A 394 15.24 -1.64 -0.46
CA ARG A 394 14.81 -0.73 0.62
C ARG A 394 15.64 -0.92 1.89
N ALA A 395 15.96 -2.15 2.27
CA ALA A 395 16.80 -2.43 3.43
C ALA A 395 18.21 -1.86 3.26
N ARG A 396 18.81 -1.98 2.08
CA ARG A 396 20.12 -1.39 1.77
C ARG A 396 20.09 0.14 1.85
N ILE A 397 19.09 0.77 1.22
CA ILE A 397 18.92 2.23 1.27
C ILE A 397 18.76 2.72 2.71
N LEU A 398 17.94 2.02 3.52
CA LEU A 398 17.73 2.38 4.92
C LEU A 398 19.01 2.23 5.74
N GLN A 399 19.81 1.19 5.49
CA GLN A 399 21.09 0.98 6.15
C GLN A 399 22.13 2.04 5.78
N GLU A 400 22.21 2.43 4.50
CA GLU A 400 23.08 3.51 4.04
C GLU A 400 22.67 4.87 4.63
N ALA A 401 21.36 5.16 4.65
CA ALA A 401 20.83 6.36 5.28
C ALA A 401 21.15 6.39 6.79
N GLY A 402 21.01 5.25 7.48
CA GLY A 402 21.38 5.11 8.90
C GLY A 402 22.85 5.41 9.16
N ARG A 403 23.76 4.82 8.37
CA ARG A 403 25.21 5.07 8.48
C ARG A 403 25.57 6.54 8.22
N LYS A 404 24.94 7.16 7.22
CA LYS A 404 25.19 8.57 6.90
C LYS A 404 24.71 9.49 8.01
N LEU A 405 23.56 9.20 8.61
CA LEU A 405 23.04 9.95 9.75
C LEU A 405 23.94 9.81 10.97
N GLU A 406 24.43 8.61 11.26
CA GLU A 406 25.36 8.35 12.37
C GLU A 406 26.69 9.12 12.19
N ALA A 407 27.26 9.11 10.98
CA ALA A 407 28.47 9.86 10.68
C ALA A 407 28.29 11.38 10.86
N LEU A 408 27.17 11.94 10.37
CA LEU A 408 26.86 13.37 10.53
C LEU A 408 26.63 13.75 12.00
N ASN A 409 25.97 12.89 12.78
CA ASN A 409 25.81 13.11 14.22
C ASN A 409 27.15 13.11 14.95
N GLN A 410 28.06 12.20 14.58
CA GLN A 410 29.39 12.14 15.18
C GLN A 410 30.23 13.36 14.82
N GLU A 411 30.16 13.85 13.58
CA GLU A 411 30.81 15.08 13.14
C GLU A 411 30.28 16.30 13.89
N LEU A 412 28.95 16.41 14.02
CA LEU A 412 28.30 17.49 14.78
C LEU A 412 28.70 17.47 16.26
N ALA A 413 28.73 16.29 16.88
CA ALA A 413 29.15 16.11 18.27
C ALA A 413 30.61 16.54 18.46
N ASN A 414 31.50 16.14 17.55
CA ASN A 414 32.91 16.54 17.58
C ASN A 414 33.06 18.05 17.38
N SER A 415 32.32 18.65 16.44
CA SER A 415 32.35 20.09 16.19
C SER A 415 31.87 20.89 17.41
N ASN A 416 30.82 20.44 18.10
CA ASN A 416 30.34 21.10 19.32
C ASN A 416 31.37 21.00 20.44
N ARG A 417 31.96 19.82 20.66
CA ARG A 417 33.01 19.64 21.67
C ARG A 417 34.21 20.53 21.41
N PHE A 418 34.67 20.59 20.15
CA PHE A 418 35.78 21.45 19.76
C PHE A 418 35.47 22.93 19.98
N LYS A 419 34.26 23.38 19.65
CA LYS A 419 33.82 24.76 19.90
C LYS A 419 33.87 25.11 21.39
N ASP A 420 33.40 24.21 22.25
CA ASP A 420 33.36 24.45 23.70
C ASP A 420 34.77 24.48 24.31
N GLU A 421 35.64 23.55 23.90
CA GLU A 421 37.04 23.48 24.33
C GLU A 421 37.85 24.70 23.86
N PHE A 422 37.64 25.13 22.61
CA PHE A 422 38.29 26.31 22.04
C PHE A 422 37.92 27.57 22.82
N LEU A 423 36.63 27.79 23.10
CA LEU A 423 36.18 28.98 23.84
C LEU A 423 36.73 29.02 25.27
N ALA A 424 36.72 27.88 25.96
CA ALA A 424 37.28 27.79 27.32
C ALA A 424 38.78 28.10 27.34
N THR A 425 39.53 27.52 26.40
CA THR A 425 40.99 27.69 26.32
C THR A 425 41.38 29.12 25.98
N VAL A 426 40.78 29.71 24.94
CA VAL A 426 41.06 31.09 24.52
C VAL A 426 40.76 32.09 25.63
N THR A 427 39.68 31.87 26.39
CA THR A 427 39.33 32.73 27.52
C THR A 427 40.44 32.71 28.59
N HIS A 428 40.97 31.54 28.94
CA HIS A 428 42.05 31.41 29.92
C HIS A 428 43.34 32.10 29.45
N GLU A 429 43.69 31.90 28.17
CA GLU A 429 44.88 32.48 27.56
C GLU A 429 44.78 33.99 27.35
N LEU A 430 43.57 34.55 27.22
CA LEU A 430 43.36 36.00 27.22
C LEU A 430 43.41 36.60 28.62
N ARG A 431 42.92 35.89 29.65
CA ARG A 431 42.88 36.38 31.03
C ARG A 431 44.27 36.67 31.60
N THR A 432 45.21 35.76 31.38
CA THR A 432 46.55 35.81 31.97
C THR A 432 47.36 37.06 31.55
N PRO A 433 47.54 37.37 30.25
CA PRO A 433 48.27 38.56 29.84
C PRO A 433 47.53 39.85 30.23
N MET A 434 46.19 39.83 30.21
CA MET A 434 45.39 40.99 30.60
C MET A 434 45.51 41.33 32.09
N ASN A 435 45.57 40.34 32.96
CA ASN A 435 45.87 40.56 34.38
C ASN A 435 47.27 41.18 34.57
N GLY A 436 48.25 40.80 33.75
CA GLY A 436 49.58 41.41 33.75
C GLY A 436 49.58 42.87 33.30
N VAL A 437 48.79 43.19 32.27
CA VAL A 437 48.58 44.58 31.79
C VAL A 437 47.90 45.43 32.87
N ILE A 438 46.82 44.92 33.49
CA ILE A 438 46.11 45.62 34.57
C ILE A 438 47.04 45.85 35.76
N GLY A 439 47.76 44.82 36.22
CA GLY A 439 48.70 44.95 37.33
C GLY A 439 49.82 45.96 37.05
N SER A 440 50.35 45.97 35.83
CA SER A 440 51.37 46.96 35.43
C SER A 440 50.80 48.38 35.43
N LEU A 441 49.57 48.54 34.93
CA LEU A 441 48.87 49.83 34.92
C LEU A 441 48.52 50.30 36.33
N GLU A 442 48.19 49.40 37.26
CA GLU A 442 47.95 49.72 38.68
C GLU A 442 49.25 50.12 39.40
N LEU A 443 50.36 49.43 39.15
CA LEU A 443 51.67 49.82 39.68
C LEU A 443 52.10 51.20 39.15
N MET A 444 51.82 51.52 37.89
CA MET A 444 52.07 52.86 37.33
C MET A 444 51.32 53.98 38.08
N GLN A 445 50.20 53.69 38.76
CA GLN A 445 49.48 54.68 39.58
C GLN A 445 50.20 55.04 40.87
N THR A 446 51.15 54.21 41.31
CA THR A 446 51.92 54.44 42.54
C THR A 446 53.12 55.37 42.34
N VAL A 447 53.43 55.74 41.09
CA VAL A 447 54.56 56.59 40.70
C VAL A 447 54.05 57.97 40.28
N SER A 448 54.83 59.02 40.51
CA SER A 448 54.49 60.38 40.07
C SER A 448 54.47 60.46 38.53
N LEU A 449 53.30 60.72 37.95
CA LEU A 449 53.07 60.88 36.51
C LEU A 449 52.72 62.32 36.18
N ASP A 450 53.18 62.82 35.03
CA ASP A 450 52.70 64.08 34.46
C ASP A 450 51.22 63.94 33.99
N VAL A 451 50.51 65.06 33.90
CA VAL A 451 49.05 65.14 33.67
C VAL A 451 48.63 64.36 32.42
N GLU A 452 49.42 64.45 31.35
CA GLU A 452 49.14 63.76 30.08
C GLU A 452 49.35 62.24 30.18
N LEU A 453 50.44 61.78 30.82
CA LEU A 453 50.71 60.36 31.07
C LEU A 453 49.68 59.74 32.03
N ALA A 454 49.24 60.49 33.04
CA ALA A 454 48.17 60.06 33.95
C ALA A 454 46.82 59.88 33.24
N GLN A 455 46.58 60.63 32.16
CA GLN A 455 45.38 60.46 31.34
C GLN A 455 45.50 59.21 30.45
N TYR A 456 46.65 58.99 29.79
CA TYR A 456 46.88 57.77 29.00
C TYR A 456 46.82 56.50 29.84
N GLN A 457 47.41 56.50 31.03
CA GLN A 457 47.32 55.40 31.99
C GLN A 457 45.86 55.10 32.36
N ARG A 458 45.07 56.14 32.68
CA ARG A 458 43.65 55.98 33.03
C ARG A 458 42.84 55.39 31.89
N THR A 459 43.06 55.86 30.66
CA THR A 459 42.39 55.33 29.47
C THR A 459 42.78 53.87 29.22
N ALA A 460 44.08 53.54 29.26
CA ALA A 460 44.56 52.17 29.09
C ALA A 460 44.01 51.22 30.17
N ALA A 461 43.98 51.66 31.44
CA ALA A 461 43.45 50.88 32.55
C ALA A 461 41.94 50.63 32.41
N SER A 462 41.18 51.64 31.98
CA SER A 462 39.75 51.47 31.67
C SER A 462 39.54 50.46 30.56
N SER A 463 40.27 50.58 29.44
CA SER A 463 40.14 49.65 28.31
C SER A 463 40.55 48.23 28.66
N ALA A 464 41.59 48.05 29.48
CA ALA A 464 42.02 46.72 29.92
C ALA A 464 40.99 46.04 30.83
N ARG A 465 40.38 46.80 31.76
CA ARG A 465 39.28 46.30 32.61
C ARG A 465 38.01 45.98 31.80
N ASP A 466 37.68 46.81 30.81
CA ASP A 466 36.54 46.56 29.92
C ASP A 466 36.73 45.27 29.10
N MET A 467 37.94 45.03 28.59
CA MET A 467 38.28 43.80 27.89
C MET A 467 38.18 42.57 28.80
N MET A 468 38.70 42.67 30.03
CA MET A 468 38.57 41.60 31.02
C MET A 468 37.13 41.29 31.39
N ARG A 469 36.28 42.32 31.51
CA ARG A 469 34.84 42.12 31.70
C ARG A 469 34.22 41.37 30.53
N MET A 470 34.52 41.77 29.29
CA MET A 470 34.03 41.08 28.10
C MET A 470 34.45 39.59 28.05
N VAL A 471 35.69 39.27 28.42
CA VAL A 471 36.17 37.89 28.49
C VAL A 471 35.42 37.09 29.56
N ASN A 472 35.21 37.66 30.74
CA ASN A 472 34.46 37.03 31.82
C ASN A 472 32.98 36.83 31.46
N ASP A 473 32.35 37.79 30.76
CA ASP A 473 30.96 37.68 30.30
C ASP A 473 30.80 36.55 29.26
N ILE A 474 31.76 36.41 28.34
CA ILE A 474 31.79 35.30 27.38
C ILE A 474 31.92 33.96 28.10
N LEU A 475 32.81 33.87 29.09
CA LEU A 475 32.97 32.63 29.88
C LEU A 475 31.69 32.27 30.62
N ALA A 476 31.10 33.23 31.34
CA ALA A 476 29.85 33.03 32.07
C ALA A 476 28.74 32.53 31.13
N LEU A 477 28.64 33.11 29.93
CA LEU A 477 27.70 32.66 28.91
C LEU A 477 27.98 31.21 28.46
N THR A 478 29.25 30.85 28.21
CA THR A 478 29.60 29.48 27.79
C THR A 478 29.35 28.44 28.88
N GLU A 479 29.62 28.76 30.15
CA GLU A 479 29.35 27.88 31.29
C GLU A 479 27.85 27.70 31.54
N LEU A 480 27.06 28.78 31.37
CA LEU A 480 25.60 28.73 31.44
C LEU A 480 25.02 27.86 30.31
N GLN A 481 25.52 28.00 29.07
CA GLN A 481 25.07 27.18 27.93
C GLN A 481 25.42 25.70 28.08
N ALA A 482 26.57 25.41 28.68
CA ALA A 482 27.00 24.04 28.95
C ALA A 482 26.29 23.41 30.17
N GLY A 483 25.45 24.16 30.89
CA GLY A 483 24.77 23.69 32.10
C GLY A 483 25.74 23.39 33.26
N LYS A 484 26.96 23.95 33.23
CA LYS A 484 28.02 23.70 34.22
C LYS A 484 27.97 24.64 35.42
N LEU A 485 27.08 25.62 35.41
CA LEU A 485 26.86 26.56 36.50
C LEU A 485 25.77 26.04 37.44
N TYR A 486 26.13 25.87 38.70
CA TYR A 486 25.22 25.44 39.77
C TYR A 486 25.11 26.55 40.83
N PRO A 487 23.92 26.79 41.41
CA PRO A 487 23.76 27.72 42.52
C PRO A 487 24.40 27.13 43.78
N ARG A 488 25.22 27.93 44.48
CA ARG A 488 25.77 27.57 45.79
C ARG A 488 24.92 28.23 46.86
N ARG A 489 24.20 27.43 47.65
CA ARG A 489 23.36 27.94 48.75
C ARG A 489 24.19 27.99 50.02
N GLU A 490 24.53 29.18 50.47
CA GLU A 490 25.30 29.43 51.70
C GLU A 490 24.60 30.53 52.52
N PRO A 491 24.70 30.50 53.87
CA PRO A 491 24.23 31.60 54.69
C PRO A 491 25.01 32.89 54.39
N PHE A 492 24.30 33.99 54.16
CA PHE A 492 24.91 35.30 53.89
C PHE A 492 24.11 36.43 54.56
N SER A 493 24.79 37.56 54.80
CA SER A 493 24.15 38.78 55.30
C SER A 493 23.60 39.61 54.14
N LEU A 494 22.29 39.86 54.16
CA LEU A 494 21.55 40.66 53.19
C LEU A 494 22.01 42.11 53.23
N ARG A 495 22.12 42.70 54.43
CA ARG A 495 22.64 44.07 54.62
C ARG A 495 24.07 44.15 54.11
N GLY A 496 24.92 43.17 54.44
CA GLY A 496 26.29 43.10 53.95
C GLY A 496 26.40 43.05 52.42
N LEU A 497 25.53 42.29 51.75
CA LEU A 497 25.47 42.23 50.29
C LEU A 497 25.14 43.61 49.68
N PHE A 498 24.07 44.25 50.15
CA PHE A 498 23.63 45.54 49.60
C PHE A 498 24.54 46.71 49.98
N ASP A 499 25.13 46.69 51.17
CA ASP A 499 26.18 47.64 51.57
C ASP A 499 27.43 47.49 50.69
N GLY A 500 27.78 46.25 50.33
CA GLY A 500 28.84 45.97 49.36
C GLY A 500 28.55 46.56 47.98
N LEU A 501 27.32 46.37 47.47
CA LEU A 501 26.88 46.99 46.22
C LEU A 501 26.91 48.52 46.32
N ARG A 502 26.43 49.10 47.42
CA ARG A 502 26.49 50.56 47.65
C ARG A 502 27.92 51.08 47.64
N ALA A 503 28.84 50.42 48.36
CA ALA A 503 30.24 50.80 48.42
C ALA A 503 30.91 50.76 47.03
N GLN A 504 30.50 49.82 46.17
CA GLN A 504 31.03 49.68 44.82
C GLN A 504 30.46 50.69 43.83
N TYR A 505 29.15 50.95 43.87
CA TYR A 505 28.44 51.71 42.82
C TYR A 505 28.17 53.18 43.17
N ALA A 506 28.07 53.54 44.45
CA ALA A 506 27.84 54.93 44.85
C ALA A 506 28.98 55.89 44.43
N PRO A 507 30.29 55.53 44.56
CA PRO A 507 31.37 56.39 44.07
C PRO A 507 31.32 56.58 42.54
N ARG A 508 30.98 55.52 41.80
CA ARG A 508 30.88 55.57 40.32
C ARG A 508 29.72 56.44 39.85
N ALA A 509 28.60 56.41 40.58
CA ALA A 509 27.48 57.31 40.32
C ALA A 509 27.86 58.76 40.64
N GLN A 510 28.55 59.00 41.77
CA GLN A 510 29.00 60.31 42.21
C GLN A 510 30.03 60.94 41.23
N ASP A 511 30.97 60.15 40.71
CA ASP A 511 31.92 60.59 39.68
C ASP A 511 31.22 61.11 38.41
N LYS A 512 29.99 60.63 38.14
CA LYS A 512 29.13 61.08 37.03
C LYS A 512 28.13 62.16 37.45
N GLY A 513 28.16 62.62 38.70
CA GLY A 513 27.24 63.60 39.25
C GLY A 513 25.82 63.09 39.50
N LEU A 514 25.64 61.76 39.64
CA LEU A 514 24.34 61.12 39.88
C LEU A 514 24.12 60.87 41.37
N ARG A 515 22.85 60.95 41.83
CA ARG A 515 22.44 60.49 43.15
C ARG A 515 22.33 58.96 43.17
N PHE A 516 22.81 58.31 44.23
CA PHE A 516 22.66 56.87 44.44
C PHE A 516 21.98 56.62 45.79
N ASP A 517 20.76 56.09 45.76
CA ASP A 517 19.96 55.82 46.95
C ASP A 517 19.77 54.31 47.13
N LEU A 518 19.97 53.82 48.35
CA LEU A 518 19.68 52.43 48.75
C LEU A 518 18.60 52.46 49.81
N GLU A 519 17.46 51.82 49.52
CA GLU A 519 16.32 51.70 50.41
C GLU A 519 16.10 50.22 50.72
N LEU A 520 16.49 49.80 51.93
CA LEU A 520 16.31 48.43 52.41
C LEU A 520 15.17 48.40 53.43
N ASP A 521 14.18 47.54 53.22
CA ASP A 521 13.08 47.34 54.17
C ASP A 521 13.61 46.72 55.48
N ASP A 522 13.42 47.43 56.60
CA ASP A 522 13.89 47.01 57.92
C ASP A 522 13.20 45.76 58.47
N SER A 523 12.07 45.35 57.87
CA SER A 523 11.37 44.12 58.23
C SER A 523 12.03 42.85 57.67
N LEU A 524 13.05 42.98 56.82
CA LEU A 524 13.77 41.85 56.23
C LEU A 524 14.79 41.25 57.21
N PRO A 525 14.84 39.92 57.36
CA PRO A 525 15.86 39.24 58.15
C PRO A 525 17.23 39.38 57.47
N ASP A 526 18.28 39.59 58.27
CA ASP A 526 19.61 39.84 57.72
C ASP A 526 20.31 38.56 57.24
N ILE A 527 20.16 37.43 57.94
CA ILE A 527 20.80 36.17 57.53
C ILE A 527 19.84 35.36 56.67
N LEU A 528 20.23 35.12 55.42
CA LEU A 528 19.49 34.33 54.44
C LEU A 528 20.38 33.25 53.83
N GLU A 529 19.78 32.18 53.34
CA GLU A 529 20.46 31.15 52.56
C GLU A 529 20.19 31.33 51.08
N GLY A 530 21.27 31.41 50.29
CA GLY A 530 21.22 31.59 48.85
C GLY A 530 22.61 31.74 48.25
N ASP A 531 22.68 32.07 46.96
CA ASP A 531 23.95 32.35 46.28
C ASP A 531 24.16 33.87 46.20
N ALA A 532 24.74 34.44 47.27
CA ALA A 532 24.98 35.87 47.37
C ALA A 532 25.85 36.41 46.23
N ALA A 533 26.83 35.62 45.77
CA ALA A 533 27.73 36.02 44.70
C ALA A 533 27.01 36.16 43.35
N LYS A 534 26.16 35.19 42.99
CA LYS A 534 25.36 35.26 41.75
C LYS A 534 24.29 36.33 41.82
N LEU A 535 23.68 36.53 42.99
CA LEU A 535 22.73 37.62 43.21
C LEU A 535 23.41 38.99 43.06
N ALA A 536 24.59 39.18 43.67
CA ALA A 536 25.41 40.38 43.50
C ALA A 536 25.77 40.61 42.03
N GLN A 537 26.12 39.54 41.31
CA GLN A 537 26.48 39.60 39.90
C GLN A 537 25.29 40.00 39.02
N ALA A 538 24.12 39.39 39.23
CA ALA A 538 22.89 39.74 38.51
C ALA A 538 22.51 41.21 38.72
N LEU A 539 22.54 41.68 39.98
CA LEU A 539 22.30 43.08 40.34
C LEU A 539 23.37 44.01 39.77
N GLY A 540 24.63 43.56 39.73
CA GLY A 540 25.74 44.31 39.13
C GLY A 540 25.50 44.65 37.67
N TYR A 541 24.98 43.72 36.86
CA TYR A 541 24.62 44.01 35.46
C TYR A 541 23.52 45.07 35.34
N LEU A 542 22.54 45.07 36.25
CA LEU A 542 21.45 46.07 36.26
C LEU A 542 21.96 47.44 36.69
N LEU A 543 22.78 47.50 37.74
CA LEU A 543 23.36 48.74 38.28
C LEU A 543 24.38 49.38 37.32
N ASP A 544 25.23 48.57 36.68
CA ASP A 544 26.15 49.03 35.63
C ASP A 544 25.36 49.67 34.48
N ASN A 545 24.25 49.05 34.04
CA ASN A 545 23.39 49.61 33.01
C ASN A 545 22.71 50.92 33.46
N ALA A 546 22.13 50.93 34.66
CA ALA A 546 21.46 52.10 35.24
C ALA A 546 22.39 53.33 35.28
N ILE A 547 23.62 53.17 35.80
CA ILE A 547 24.61 54.25 35.88
C ILE A 547 25.12 54.64 34.48
N LYS A 548 25.33 53.66 33.60
CA LYS A 548 25.83 53.90 32.24
C LYS A 548 24.88 54.76 31.43
N PHE A 549 23.57 54.48 31.48
CA PHE A 549 22.55 55.12 30.64
C PHE A 549 21.88 56.33 31.29
N THR A 550 22.18 56.63 32.55
CA THR A 550 21.73 57.86 33.23
C THR A 550 22.78 58.96 33.11
N SER A 551 22.39 60.12 32.57
CA SER A 551 23.33 61.26 32.40
C SER A 551 23.13 62.34 33.47
N GLN A 552 21.91 62.49 33.98
CA GLN A 552 21.53 63.42 35.06
C GLN A 552 20.42 62.77 35.88
N GLY A 553 20.29 63.13 37.16
CA GLY A 553 19.32 62.53 38.08
C GLY A 553 19.97 61.54 39.05
N GLY A 554 19.45 60.32 39.12
CA GLY A 554 19.92 59.30 40.04
C GLY A 554 19.49 57.87 39.72
N VAL A 555 20.07 56.94 40.49
CA VAL A 555 19.76 55.52 40.50
C VAL A 555 19.33 55.12 41.90
N THR A 556 18.20 54.46 42.02
CA THR A 556 17.62 54.01 43.31
C THR A 556 17.52 52.49 43.33
N LEU A 557 18.06 51.88 44.38
CA LEU A 557 17.98 50.46 44.65
C LEU A 557 17.02 50.23 45.82
N GLN A 558 15.84 49.68 45.54
CA GLN A 558 14.84 49.37 46.57
C GLN A 558 14.80 47.86 46.79
N VAL A 559 14.79 47.45 48.05
CA VAL A 559 14.82 46.04 48.45
C VAL A 559 13.69 45.80 49.44
N GLY A 560 12.80 44.89 49.10
CA GLY A 560 11.63 44.55 49.89
C GLY A 560 11.22 43.09 49.71
N ARG A 561 10.01 42.77 50.21
CA ARG A 561 9.43 41.44 50.10
C ARG A 561 8.32 41.42 49.04
N ALA A 562 8.34 40.47 48.11
CA ALA A 562 7.31 40.36 47.05
C ALA A 562 5.98 39.70 47.52
N GLY A 563 5.92 39.20 48.76
CA GLY A 563 4.74 38.55 49.35
C GLY A 563 5.05 37.63 50.54
N ASN A 564 4.03 37.09 51.21
CA ASN A 564 4.19 36.17 52.35
C ASN A 564 4.31 34.71 51.89
N GLY A 565 5.51 34.28 51.50
CA GLY A 565 5.87 32.86 51.46
C GLY A 565 6.24 32.35 52.85
N GLY A 566 5.90 31.10 53.19
CA GLY A 566 6.18 30.46 54.49
C GLY A 566 7.70 30.35 54.78
N ASP A 567 8.30 29.19 54.52
CA ASP A 567 9.75 28.96 54.74
C ASP A 567 10.65 29.58 53.65
N CYS A 568 10.05 30.24 52.65
CA CYS A 568 10.75 30.95 51.58
C CYS A 568 10.42 32.44 51.65
N LEU A 569 11.46 33.28 51.71
CA LEU A 569 11.38 34.71 51.61
C LEU A 569 11.56 35.13 50.14
N PRO A 570 10.49 35.54 49.42
CA PRO A 570 10.65 36.09 48.09
C PRO A 570 11.19 37.52 48.18
N LEU A 571 12.50 37.67 47.94
CA LEU A 571 13.17 38.95 47.92
C LEU A 571 12.84 39.67 46.61
N SER A 572 12.30 40.89 46.70
CA SER A 572 12.06 41.77 45.55
C SER A 572 13.09 42.88 45.56
N VAL A 573 13.81 43.05 44.46
CA VAL A 573 14.82 44.10 44.27
C VAL A 573 14.44 44.91 43.05
N LEU A 574 14.19 46.21 43.25
CA LEU A 574 13.86 47.14 42.18
C LEU A 574 15.03 48.09 41.93
N VAL A 575 15.62 48.01 40.74
CA VAL A 575 16.63 48.95 40.26
C VAL A 575 15.93 49.99 39.38
N SER A 576 15.88 51.24 39.83
CA SER A 576 15.26 52.35 39.09
C SER A 576 16.31 53.37 38.66
N ASP A 577 16.29 53.75 37.39
CA ASP A 577 17.13 54.81 36.83
C ASP A 577 16.28 55.94 36.25
N THR A 578 16.88 57.11 36.06
CA THR A 578 16.26 58.31 35.46
C THR A 578 16.88 58.65 34.11
N GLY A 579 17.46 57.65 33.45
CA GLY A 579 18.20 57.79 32.21
C GLY A 579 17.32 57.89 30.97
N ILE A 580 17.90 57.52 29.84
CA ILE A 580 17.29 57.71 28.52
C ILE A 580 15.97 56.93 28.32
N GLY A 581 15.71 55.88 29.10
CA GLY A 581 14.60 54.96 28.87
C GLY A 581 14.62 54.32 27.48
N PHE A 582 13.69 53.41 27.21
CA PHE A 582 13.52 52.77 25.90
C PHE A 582 12.07 52.32 25.68
N GLU A 583 11.71 52.08 24.42
CA GLU A 583 10.42 51.46 24.11
C GLU A 583 10.48 49.97 24.47
N PRO A 584 9.53 49.46 25.29
CA PRO A 584 9.57 48.06 25.73
C PRO A 584 9.30 47.10 24.57
N ASP A 585 10.34 46.36 24.18
CA ASP A 585 10.24 45.15 23.35
C ASP A 585 10.84 43.97 24.13
N ASP A 586 9.97 43.24 24.81
CA ASP A 586 10.31 42.12 25.69
C ASP A 586 11.11 41.01 25.00
N GLY A 587 11.01 40.89 23.67
CA GLY A 587 11.63 39.83 22.89
C GLY A 587 13.07 40.12 22.45
N LEU A 588 13.45 41.39 22.35
CA LEU A 588 14.77 41.83 21.86
C LEU A 588 15.73 42.18 23.00
N LEU A 589 15.23 42.69 24.13
CA LEU A 589 16.06 43.19 25.25
C LEU A 589 16.99 42.13 25.87
N TYR A 590 16.54 40.87 25.90
CA TYR A 590 17.28 39.76 26.52
C TYR A 590 18.01 38.87 25.50
N ARG A 591 18.03 39.22 24.21
CA ARG A 591 18.77 38.46 23.19
C ARG A 591 20.26 38.74 23.27
N ARG A 592 21.06 37.69 23.16
CA ARG A 592 22.53 37.76 23.20
C ARG A 592 23.05 38.48 21.97
N PHE A 593 24.08 39.32 22.14
CA PHE A 593 24.76 40.06 21.07
C PHE A 593 23.85 41.04 20.30
N GLN A 594 22.68 41.38 20.86
CA GLN A 594 21.74 42.29 20.24
C GLN A 594 21.57 43.53 21.12
N GLN A 595 21.62 44.71 20.52
CA GLN A 595 21.38 46.00 21.19
C GLN A 595 20.18 46.67 20.54
N LEU A 596 19.36 47.37 21.34
CA LEU A 596 18.10 47.98 20.89
C LEU A 596 18.29 49.06 19.81
N ASP A 597 19.47 49.68 19.68
CA ASP A 597 19.71 50.70 18.67
C ASP A 597 21.19 50.77 18.21
N GLY A 598 21.44 50.71 16.91
CA GLY A 598 22.80 50.69 16.32
C GLY A 598 23.55 52.04 16.40
N SER A 599 22.86 53.10 16.82
CA SER A 599 23.43 54.42 17.10
C SER A 599 24.14 54.46 18.48
N MET A 600 23.68 53.66 19.44
CA MET A 600 24.17 53.60 20.82
C MET A 600 25.52 52.87 20.94
N THR A 601 25.89 52.06 19.96
CA THR A 601 27.19 51.35 19.87
C THR A 601 28.36 52.34 19.81
N ARG A 602 28.17 53.50 19.15
CA ARG A 602 29.19 54.55 19.02
C ARG A 602 29.32 55.45 20.25
N LYS A 603 28.29 55.56 21.10
CA LYS A 603 28.26 56.49 22.24
C LYS A 603 28.43 55.83 23.61
N TYR A 604 28.03 54.56 23.78
CA TYR A 604 28.05 53.88 25.08
C TYR A 604 28.72 52.48 25.08
N GLY A 605 29.01 51.86 23.92
CA GLY A 605 29.79 50.61 23.79
C GLY A 605 29.20 49.36 24.49
N GLY A 606 29.85 48.19 24.37
CA GLY A 606 29.51 46.92 25.06
C GLY A 606 29.02 45.79 24.16
N LEU A 607 29.08 44.53 24.61
CA LEU A 607 28.74 43.33 23.82
C LEU A 607 27.24 43.02 23.71
N GLY A 608 26.37 43.66 24.50
CA GLY A 608 24.93 43.36 24.51
C GLY A 608 24.59 41.99 25.11
N ILE A 609 25.39 41.50 26.06
CA ILE A 609 25.20 40.17 26.69
C ILE A 609 24.78 40.29 28.16
N GLY A 610 25.07 41.42 28.84
CA GLY A 610 24.87 41.57 30.28
C GLY A 610 23.45 41.33 30.78
N LEU A 611 22.42 41.85 30.10
CA LEU A 611 21.02 41.59 30.48
C LEU A 611 20.59 40.14 30.20
N ALA A 612 21.14 39.51 29.16
CA ALA A 612 20.90 38.10 28.87
C ALA A 612 21.52 37.19 29.96
N ILE A 613 22.74 37.51 30.43
CA ILE A 613 23.38 36.81 31.55
C ILE A 613 22.60 37.07 32.85
N CYS A 614 22.20 38.32 33.11
CA CYS A 614 21.39 38.67 34.27
C CYS A 614 20.11 37.81 34.34
N ARG A 615 19.36 37.72 33.24
CA ARG A 615 18.16 36.87 33.17
C ARG A 615 18.46 35.40 33.45
N GLN A 616 19.50 34.84 32.83
CA GLN A 616 19.87 33.44 33.06
C GLN A 616 20.38 33.16 34.48
N LEU A 617 21.07 34.12 35.11
CA LEU A 617 21.47 34.01 36.52
C LEU A 617 20.26 34.05 37.45
N VAL A 618 19.28 34.92 37.18
CA VAL A 618 18.02 34.98 37.94
C VAL A 618 17.22 33.69 37.77
N ASP A 619 17.12 33.16 36.55
CA ASP A 619 16.49 31.86 36.27
C ASP A 619 17.22 30.73 37.03
N LEU A 620 18.55 30.73 37.06
CA LEU A 620 19.38 29.76 37.82
C LEU A 620 19.13 29.84 39.33
N LEU A 621 18.85 31.03 39.86
CA LEU A 621 18.46 31.24 41.26
C LEU A 621 16.98 30.90 41.53
N GLY A 622 16.22 30.50 40.50
CA GLY A 622 14.79 30.19 40.60
C GLY A 622 13.91 31.42 40.72
N GLY A 623 14.41 32.60 40.33
CA GLY A 623 13.70 33.87 40.36
C GLY A 623 13.10 34.29 39.02
N SER A 624 12.58 35.52 38.97
CA SER A 624 12.10 36.16 37.75
C SER A 624 12.66 37.59 37.62
N LEU A 625 12.84 38.04 36.37
CA LEU A 625 13.30 39.39 36.03
C LEU A 625 12.25 40.08 35.16
N GLY A 626 11.66 41.14 35.68
CA GLY A 626 10.72 42.03 34.99
C GLY A 626 11.33 43.40 34.70
N HIS A 627 10.74 44.14 33.77
CA HIS A 627 11.17 45.50 33.46
C HIS A 627 10.01 46.40 33.02
N GLU A 628 10.16 47.69 33.27
CA GLU A 628 9.27 48.77 32.82
C GLU A 628 10.16 49.92 32.36
N SER A 629 9.94 50.48 31.18
CA SER A 629 10.72 51.63 30.69
C SER A 629 9.86 52.54 29.83
N GLN A 630 10.14 53.84 29.86
CA GLN A 630 9.54 54.83 28.97
C GLN A 630 10.63 55.76 28.44
N PRO A 631 10.70 56.02 27.12
CA PRO A 631 11.69 56.93 26.56
C PRO A 631 11.69 58.30 27.26
N GLY A 632 12.87 58.74 27.69
CA GLY A 632 13.12 60.00 28.39
C GLY A 632 12.77 60.02 29.88
N GLN A 633 12.22 58.95 30.45
CA GLN A 633 11.80 58.88 31.86
C GLN A 633 12.57 57.85 32.69
N GLY A 634 13.53 57.14 32.08
CA GLY A 634 14.32 56.09 32.73
C GLY A 634 13.68 54.70 32.68
N SER A 635 14.30 53.75 33.38
CA SER A 635 13.86 52.35 33.41
C SER A 635 13.81 51.80 34.83
N ARG A 636 12.98 50.77 35.01
CA ARG A 636 12.84 50.02 36.26
C ARG A 636 13.00 48.54 35.97
N PHE A 637 13.93 47.89 36.65
CA PHE A 637 14.14 46.44 36.57
C PHE A 637 13.79 45.81 37.91
N ARG A 638 12.83 44.88 37.91
CA ARG A 638 12.40 44.15 39.11
C ARG A 638 12.95 42.74 39.07
N LEU A 639 13.75 42.38 40.06
CA LEU A 639 14.31 41.05 40.26
C LEU A 639 13.63 40.44 41.49
N ASP A 640 12.94 39.32 41.30
CA ASP A 640 12.28 38.58 42.37
C ASP A 640 12.96 37.22 42.52
N VAL A 641 13.58 36.94 43.69
CA VAL A 641 14.33 35.69 43.92
C VAL A 641 13.85 35.00 45.21
N PRO A 642 13.58 33.69 45.18
CA PRO A 642 13.25 32.94 46.39
C PRO A 642 14.52 32.65 47.21
N LEU A 643 14.57 33.17 48.43
CA LEU A 643 15.62 32.87 49.41
C LEU A 643 15.04 32.07 50.59
N THR A 644 15.85 31.28 51.27
CA THR A 644 15.43 30.53 52.46
C THR A 644 15.99 31.17 53.72
N LEU A 645 15.30 30.99 54.85
CA LEU A 645 15.88 31.29 56.15
C LEU A 645 16.84 30.15 56.53
N PRO A 646 18.01 30.43 57.13
CA PRO A 646 18.87 29.39 57.65
C PRO A 646 18.10 28.55 58.66
N LEU A 647 18.16 27.22 58.52
CA LEU A 647 17.60 26.31 59.53
C LEU A 647 18.33 26.58 60.85
N GLN A 648 17.62 27.03 61.88
CA GLN A 648 18.17 27.02 63.24
C GLN A 648 18.51 25.56 63.58
N PRO A 649 19.77 25.23 63.91
CA PRO A 649 20.04 23.93 64.52
C PRO A 649 19.26 23.87 65.86
N PRO A 650 18.73 22.70 66.24
CA PRO A 650 17.88 22.54 67.42
C PRO A 650 18.56 22.93 68.74
#